data_AF-A0A0A1U2T7-F1
#
_entry.id   AF-A0A0A1U2T7-F1
#
_cell.length_a   1.000
_cell.length_b   1.000
_cell.length_c   1.000
_cell.angle_alpha   90.00
_cell.angle_beta   90.00
_cell.angle_gamma   90.00
#
_symmetry.space_group_name_H-M   'P 1'
#
loop_
_entity.id
_entity.type
_entity.pdbx_description
1 polymer ?
#
loop_
_entity_poly.entity_id
_entity_poly.type
_entity_poly.pdbx_seq_one_letter_code
_entity_poly.pdbx_strand_id
1 'polypeptide(L)'
;SKGFCVNRQILEERIFVFDKCLKFWSGHCVECYAGYHLTSDGLSCVACTDKNALRCNNEDTPIQCNSFFVLSDGTCTPRTLNDGCLSYENFKCLKCANSKAVTYPEGNCATCGDEKCVSCAKQNSEEKCLICDNSKLNGNICEFPLNSKSSTTAGIVDCDEGYVLKSNVCYSCGEIFGPCKKCTLTECLTCEIDNVLEDGKCVSSNCKTVIDGICESCQAKNEFNNKTNCEVIEEKCVAYDGVGNCISCSSGLQLSNGKCSNTKGDNCQDANEFGCFSCESGNFLNTEKTCQPCSNECGTCVDTGEFCLVCKNLSYTKNLISHSCLQNEELQNTCEIFSQFGCLVCKSGYFMNNFTCVRCVDNCQYCRDSNECVECADDSYLTPTNQCKRISLVIGCSSEVDKNFGCTKCRVGYYLKDRDCTECDLSCVSCNMYTCNECIADNVIVDSTCIPYTLITNCLEARNSKCSKCSIYYKTSKDGSYCEKYTPAWLVIVIVFAILVMFVLFVALLLIASLVLLKKMKERRMKKQINLFKIKKSNKNLRQCANIVIDKLVVFCDEEEEPLVLPVKSQTEDNVTVGNISKYPVKFSFAIANGLEDKFTLETSPSSFTLKKGMACTFKFFLQPKCSCTINEEITLSCTDLKTCKITEIKIRLNARTKQTTILDFDDIDIEKKIGEGGFGVVYKGVFKEKPVAVKIMKDLNLTDESIQEFEKEVEMLDKFRCEYIVHFYGAVFIPTKICMVTEFADYGSVKDFMDKHPKKIRKSMRVKIMLDAAKGIQYLHNNGIIHRDIKPDNILLFSLQPNVQINAKLTDFGSSRNVNMLLTNMTFTKGIGTPIYMAPEVLCGGKKYKIFADIFSYGITLYEVMNWGGLYPLDQFPFPWSVAEFVNQGKRLPKPHKMNQWTYDLISKCWLDEPKDRIKINDLVECLQTNLEKCLKEEEVKKPVVTVSTF
;
A
#
# COMPACT_ATOMS: atom_id res chain seq x y z
N SER A 1 -4.78 -29.65 49.10
CA SER A 1 -3.98 -30.18 50.22
C SER A 1 -2.51 -30.03 49.87
N LYS A 2 -1.75 -29.33 50.73
CA LYS A 2 -0.29 -29.18 50.69
C LYS A 2 0.40 -30.51 51.05
N GLY A 3 1.64 -30.72 50.61
CA GLY A 3 2.52 -31.77 51.15
C GLY A 3 3.87 -31.85 50.41
N PHE A 4 4.95 -31.58 51.15
CA PHE A 4 6.35 -31.48 50.75
C PHE A 4 7.17 -32.72 51.22
N CYS A 5 8.39 -32.86 50.68
CA CYS A 5 9.59 -33.58 51.22
C CYS A 5 9.64 -35.14 51.19
N VAL A 6 10.77 -35.87 51.14
CA VAL A 6 12.19 -35.73 50.68
C VAL A 6 12.85 -37.13 50.89
N ASN A 7 13.82 -37.50 50.02
CA ASN A 7 14.98 -38.44 50.11
C ASN A 7 14.96 -39.82 50.82
N ARG A 8 15.54 -40.82 50.13
CA ARG A 8 16.82 -41.52 50.47
C ARG A 8 17.29 -42.35 49.25
N GLN A 9 18.43 -42.04 48.62
CA GLN A 9 19.81 -42.53 48.87
C GLN A 9 20.00 -44.06 48.69
N ILE A 10 20.67 -44.43 47.59
CA ILE A 10 21.52 -45.62 47.44
C ILE A 10 22.84 -45.15 46.78
N LEU A 11 23.95 -45.52 47.40
CA LEU A 11 25.35 -45.29 47.03
C LEU A 11 25.91 -46.55 46.33
N GLU A 12 27.12 -46.43 45.75
CA GLU A 12 27.99 -47.46 45.12
C GLU A 12 27.83 -47.58 43.59
N GLU A 13 28.83 -47.41 42.71
CA GLU A 13 30.27 -47.13 42.76
C GLU A 13 30.62 -46.25 41.54
N ARG A 14 31.36 -45.14 41.74
CA ARG A 14 31.70 -44.19 40.68
C ARG A 14 32.99 -44.59 39.96
N ILE A 15 32.89 -44.88 38.66
CA ILE A 15 33.97 -44.61 37.70
C ILE A 15 33.98 -43.09 37.50
N PHE A 16 34.94 -42.37 38.07
CA PHE A 16 35.09 -40.94 37.81
C PHE A 16 35.77 -40.76 36.44
N VAL A 17 34.96 -40.59 35.39
CA VAL A 17 35.39 -39.87 34.20
C VAL A 17 35.37 -38.39 34.57
N PHE A 18 36.49 -37.81 34.95
CA PHE A 18 36.54 -36.35 35.12
C PHE A 18 36.66 -35.72 33.74
N ASP A 19 35.51 -35.36 33.20
CA ASP A 19 35.40 -34.66 31.93
C ASP A 19 36.15 -33.31 32.04
N LYS A 20 36.90 -32.95 31.00
CA LYS A 20 37.65 -31.67 30.87
C LYS A 20 38.89 -31.46 31.77
N CYS A 21 39.43 -32.51 32.37
CA CYS A 21 40.76 -32.48 33.01
C CYS A 21 41.88 -32.86 32.03
N LEU A 22 42.92 -32.02 31.94
CA LEU A 22 44.09 -32.19 31.06
C LEU A 22 45.22 -33.00 31.72
N LYS A 23 45.45 -32.85 33.04
CA LYS A 23 46.45 -33.64 33.79
C LYS A 23 45.95 -34.08 35.17
N PHE A 24 46.32 -35.30 35.55
CA PHE A 24 45.98 -35.90 36.84
C PHE A 24 47.21 -36.25 37.66
N TRP A 25 47.08 -36.11 38.98
CA TRP A 25 48.06 -36.60 39.92
C TRP A 25 47.38 -37.04 41.23
N SER A 26 47.69 -38.25 41.69
CA SER A 26 47.21 -38.83 42.97
C SER A 26 45.69 -38.75 43.19
N GLY A 27 44.88 -39.00 42.15
CA GLY A 27 43.41 -39.03 42.24
C GLY A 27 42.73 -37.66 42.13
N HIS A 28 43.49 -36.59 41.93
CA HIS A 28 42.98 -35.23 41.76
C HIS A 28 43.34 -34.69 40.37
N CYS A 29 42.47 -33.84 39.83
CA CYS A 29 42.78 -33.07 38.64
C CYS A 29 43.72 -31.92 39.02
N VAL A 30 44.83 -31.78 38.31
CA VAL A 30 45.83 -30.73 38.58
C VAL A 30 45.90 -29.67 37.48
N GLU A 31 45.37 -29.97 36.28
CA GLU A 31 45.34 -29.02 35.17
C GLU A 31 44.08 -29.25 34.31
N CYS A 32 43.34 -28.18 33.96
CA CYS A 32 42.12 -28.23 33.15
C CYS A 32 42.37 -27.84 31.68
N TYR A 33 41.48 -28.24 30.76
CA TYR A 33 41.47 -27.73 29.38
C TYR A 33 41.13 -26.22 29.34
N ALA A 34 41.58 -25.53 28.29
CA ALA A 34 41.32 -24.10 28.10
C ALA A 34 39.80 -23.78 28.13
N GLY A 35 39.44 -22.67 28.77
CA GLY A 35 38.06 -22.28 29.07
C GLY A 35 37.46 -22.89 30.35
N TYR A 36 38.24 -23.68 31.11
CA TYR A 36 37.82 -24.30 32.38
C TYR A 36 38.87 -24.03 33.48
N HIS A 37 38.43 -23.90 34.73
CA HIS A 37 39.28 -23.73 35.91
C HIS A 37 39.00 -24.83 36.95
N LEU A 38 39.94 -25.03 37.87
CA LEU A 38 39.82 -26.04 38.93
C LEU A 38 38.90 -25.53 40.03
N THR A 39 38.01 -26.39 40.53
CA THR A 39 37.23 -26.10 41.75
C THR A 39 38.13 -26.01 42.97
N SER A 40 37.72 -25.26 43.99
CA SER A 40 38.49 -25.04 45.21
C SER A 40 38.79 -26.32 46.01
N ASP A 41 38.06 -27.40 45.78
CA ASP A 41 38.29 -28.74 46.35
C ASP A 41 39.23 -29.63 45.50
N GLY A 42 39.68 -29.14 44.33
CA GLY A 42 40.64 -29.84 43.46
C GLY A 42 40.11 -31.12 42.81
N LEU A 43 38.79 -31.31 42.77
CA LEU A 43 38.15 -32.55 42.30
C LEU A 43 37.55 -32.44 40.89
N SER A 44 37.26 -31.25 40.36
CA SER A 44 36.68 -31.12 39.02
C SER A 44 37.06 -29.80 38.31
N CYS A 45 36.91 -29.80 36.99
CA CYS A 45 37.12 -28.62 36.14
C CYS A 45 35.76 -28.01 35.75
N VAL A 46 35.55 -26.73 36.04
CA VAL A 46 34.29 -26.01 35.75
C VAL A 46 34.57 -24.94 34.71
N ALA A 47 33.64 -24.73 33.79
CA ALA A 47 33.79 -23.73 32.74
C ALA A 47 33.85 -22.33 33.34
N CYS A 48 34.73 -21.50 32.80
CA CYS A 48 34.76 -20.07 33.10
C CYS A 48 33.38 -19.44 32.87
N THR A 49 32.89 -18.63 33.82
CA THR A 49 31.60 -17.92 33.62
C THR A 49 31.69 -16.91 32.48
N ASP A 50 32.85 -16.30 32.27
CA ASP A 50 33.13 -15.48 31.08
C ASP A 50 33.50 -16.35 29.88
N LYS A 51 32.60 -16.46 28.90
CA LYS A 51 32.77 -17.26 27.68
C LYS A 51 33.91 -16.77 26.78
N ASN A 52 34.40 -15.55 26.98
CA ASN A 52 35.50 -14.97 26.22
C ASN A 52 36.86 -15.16 26.91
N ALA A 53 36.88 -15.78 28.10
CA ALA A 53 38.09 -16.14 28.81
C ALA A 53 38.70 -17.44 28.29
N LEU A 54 40.01 -17.41 28.01
CA LEU A 54 40.81 -18.58 27.66
C LEU A 54 41.25 -19.34 28.92
N ARG A 55 41.50 -18.64 30.04
CA ARG A 55 41.77 -19.21 31.38
C ARG A 55 41.22 -18.31 32.48
N CYS A 56 40.73 -18.93 33.56
CA CYS A 56 40.29 -18.28 34.79
C CYS A 56 41.01 -18.89 36.00
N ASN A 57 41.10 -18.15 37.09
CA ASN A 57 41.63 -18.68 38.35
C ASN A 57 40.58 -19.53 39.08
N ASN A 58 40.94 -20.07 40.25
CA ASN A 58 40.05 -20.95 41.03
C ASN A 58 38.82 -20.26 41.63
N GLU A 59 38.77 -18.92 41.58
CA GLU A 59 37.62 -18.09 42.00
C GLU A 59 36.80 -17.62 40.79
N ASP A 60 36.99 -18.24 39.62
CA ASP A 60 36.28 -17.95 38.37
C ASP A 60 36.46 -16.52 37.83
N THR A 61 37.58 -15.88 38.17
CA THR A 61 37.98 -14.61 37.55
C THR A 61 38.92 -14.87 36.37
N PRO A 62 38.62 -14.35 35.16
CA PRO A 62 39.48 -14.47 33.99
C PRO A 62 40.88 -13.96 34.27
N ILE A 63 41.89 -14.75 33.90
CA ILE A 63 43.31 -14.40 33.96
C ILE A 63 43.92 -14.29 32.56
N GLN A 64 43.27 -14.89 31.56
CA GLN A 64 43.70 -14.84 30.17
C GLN A 64 42.47 -14.86 29.26
N CYS A 65 42.40 -13.95 28.29
CA CYS A 65 41.29 -13.83 27.35
C CYS A 65 41.62 -14.44 25.98
N ASN A 66 40.59 -14.80 25.21
CA ASN A 66 40.75 -15.22 23.81
C ASN A 66 41.33 -14.09 22.94
N SER A 67 41.92 -14.45 21.80
CA SER A 67 42.79 -13.62 20.94
C SER A 67 42.24 -12.26 20.48
N PHE A 68 40.95 -11.99 20.69
CA PHE A 68 40.25 -10.77 20.29
C PHE A 68 39.78 -9.91 21.49
N PHE A 69 40.12 -10.31 22.72
CA PHE A 69 39.64 -9.71 23.97
C PHE A 69 40.82 -9.40 24.90
N VAL A 70 40.68 -8.36 25.74
CA VAL A 70 41.67 -7.97 26.76
C VAL A 70 41.02 -7.99 28.13
N LEU A 71 41.80 -8.40 29.13
CA LEU A 71 41.37 -8.48 30.51
C LEU A 71 41.26 -7.05 31.10
N SER A 72 40.05 -6.63 31.44
CA SER A 72 39.77 -5.34 32.07
C SER A 72 38.81 -5.57 33.23
N ASP A 73 39.18 -5.11 34.43
CA ASP A 73 38.39 -5.21 35.68
C ASP A 73 37.78 -6.61 35.93
N GLY A 74 38.57 -7.67 35.72
CA GLY A 74 38.14 -9.04 35.96
C GLY A 74 37.14 -9.60 34.95
N THR A 75 37.02 -9.01 33.76
CA THR A 75 36.23 -9.56 32.62
C THR A 75 36.97 -9.39 31.29
N CYS A 76 36.68 -10.26 30.32
CA CYS A 76 37.29 -10.26 29.00
C CYS A 76 36.46 -9.40 28.03
N THR A 77 36.90 -8.17 27.81
CA THR A 77 36.22 -7.20 26.93
C THR A 77 36.85 -7.14 25.53
N PRO A 78 36.08 -6.92 24.45
CA PRO A 78 36.60 -6.86 23.08
C PRO A 78 37.65 -5.76 22.92
N ARG A 79 38.77 -6.06 22.25
CA ARG A 79 39.85 -5.08 22.04
C ARG A 79 39.42 -4.03 21.00
N THR A 80 39.03 -2.83 21.45
CA THR A 80 38.76 -1.70 20.57
C THR A 80 40.06 -1.24 19.91
N LEU A 81 40.20 -1.45 18.59
CA LEU A 81 41.25 -0.83 17.77
C LEU A 81 41.02 0.69 17.73
N ASN A 82 41.51 1.44 18.71
CA ASN A 82 41.50 2.91 18.64
C ASN A 82 42.55 3.61 19.52
N ASP A 83 43.78 3.09 19.60
CA ASP A 83 44.85 3.73 20.42
C ASP A 83 45.61 4.86 19.71
N GLY A 84 45.26 5.21 18.47
CA GLY A 84 45.92 6.31 17.76
C GLY A 84 47.38 6.02 17.37
N CYS A 85 47.75 4.75 17.23
CA CYS A 85 49.02 4.34 16.65
C CYS A 85 48.91 4.27 15.11
N LEU A 86 49.86 4.92 14.43
CA LEU A 86 49.92 4.99 12.96
C LEU A 86 50.71 3.82 12.35
N SER A 87 51.58 3.14 13.10
CA SER A 87 52.32 1.96 12.61
C SER A 87 52.75 1.01 13.73
N TYR A 88 52.55 -0.30 13.51
CA TYR A 88 52.90 -1.36 14.46
C TYR A 88 53.98 -2.30 13.92
N GLU A 89 54.82 -2.82 14.82
CA GLU A 89 55.70 -3.96 14.57
C GLU A 89 55.77 -4.82 15.84
N ASN A 90 55.62 -6.15 15.69
CA ASN A 90 55.59 -7.10 16.83
C ASN A 90 54.64 -6.70 17.98
N PHE A 91 53.46 -6.17 17.63
CA PHE A 91 52.44 -5.71 18.57
C PHE A 91 52.86 -4.55 19.49
N LYS A 92 53.95 -3.84 19.15
CA LYS A 92 54.34 -2.55 19.75
C LYS A 92 54.18 -1.43 18.71
N CYS A 93 53.69 -0.29 19.16
CA CYS A 93 53.55 0.90 18.34
C CYS A 93 54.90 1.58 18.12
N LEU A 94 55.26 1.76 16.85
CA LEU A 94 56.48 2.47 16.45
C LEU A 94 56.26 3.98 16.24
N LYS A 95 55.01 4.36 15.91
CA LYS A 95 54.67 5.75 15.61
C LYS A 95 53.24 6.07 16.03
N CYS A 96 53.09 7.11 16.85
CA CYS A 96 51.81 7.59 17.34
C CYS A 96 51.27 8.75 16.48
N ALA A 97 49.96 8.94 16.53
CA ALA A 97 49.29 10.13 16.01
C ALA A 97 49.70 11.38 16.81
N ASN A 98 49.47 12.55 16.25
CA ASN A 98 49.86 13.85 16.83
C ASN A 98 49.36 14.00 18.29
N SER A 99 50.14 14.69 19.12
CA SER A 99 49.89 14.89 20.57
C SER A 99 50.04 13.62 21.44
N LYS A 100 50.58 12.53 20.88
CA LYS A 100 50.92 11.30 21.60
C LYS A 100 52.37 10.89 21.36
N ALA A 101 53.01 10.30 22.37
CA ALA A 101 54.35 9.75 22.32
C ALA A 101 54.36 8.25 22.66
N VAL A 102 55.32 7.52 22.08
CA VAL A 102 55.50 6.08 22.36
C VAL A 102 56.04 5.92 23.78
N THR A 103 55.31 5.16 24.62
CA THR A 103 55.77 4.81 25.97
C THR A 103 56.78 3.67 25.91
N TYR A 104 57.88 3.81 26.65
CA TYR A 104 58.84 2.74 26.86
C TYR A 104 58.71 2.18 28.27
N PRO A 105 58.74 0.85 28.46
CA PRO A 105 59.06 -0.21 27.48
C PRO A 105 57.86 -0.85 26.78
N GLU A 106 56.64 -0.43 27.12
CA GLU A 106 55.37 -1.07 26.76
C GLU A 106 55.01 -0.93 25.28
N GLY A 107 55.47 0.13 24.61
CA GLY A 107 55.26 0.35 23.18
C GLY A 107 53.84 0.79 22.83
N ASN A 108 53.16 1.53 23.71
CA ASN A 108 51.82 2.08 23.45
C ASN A 108 51.89 3.60 23.23
N CYS A 109 50.83 4.20 22.72
CA CYS A 109 50.75 5.65 22.52
C CYS A 109 50.10 6.34 23.73
N ALA A 110 50.88 7.07 24.51
CA ALA A 110 50.35 7.92 25.58
C ALA A 110 50.33 9.38 25.16
N THR A 111 49.29 10.10 25.55
CA THR A 111 49.17 11.54 25.35
C THR A 111 50.28 12.29 26.08
N CYS A 112 50.82 13.32 25.43
CA CYS A 112 51.75 14.24 26.09
C CYS A 112 51.03 14.95 27.26
N GLY A 113 51.73 15.17 28.38
CA GLY A 113 51.17 15.75 29.60
C GLY A 113 50.70 17.20 29.47
N ASP A 114 51.12 17.89 28.42
CA ASP A 114 50.58 19.19 27.99
C ASP A 114 49.89 19.01 26.64
N GLU A 115 48.57 19.21 26.59
CA GLU A 115 47.73 18.99 25.40
C GLU A 115 48.16 19.88 24.22
N LYS A 116 48.85 20.98 24.48
CA LYS A 116 49.33 21.92 23.47
C LYS A 116 50.72 21.57 22.94
N CYS A 117 51.32 20.46 23.39
CA CYS A 117 52.57 19.94 22.90
C CYS A 117 52.34 18.91 21.77
N VAL A 118 52.73 19.26 20.54
CA VAL A 118 52.58 18.39 19.36
C VAL A 118 53.50 17.18 19.46
N SER A 119 54.68 17.35 20.07
CA SER A 119 55.66 16.28 20.25
C SER A 119 56.46 16.45 21.55
N CYS A 120 56.41 15.42 22.39
CA CYS A 120 57.12 15.34 23.66
C CYS A 120 58.02 14.11 23.72
N ALA A 121 59.09 14.18 24.52
CA ALA A 121 59.93 13.03 24.84
C ALA A 121 59.93 12.79 26.36
N LYS A 122 59.64 11.54 26.77
CA LYS A 122 59.78 11.08 28.16
C LYS A 122 61.11 10.34 28.31
N GLN A 123 62.08 10.98 28.95
CA GLN A 123 63.30 10.33 29.43
C GLN A 123 63.38 10.51 30.94
N ASN A 124 63.56 9.42 31.68
CA ASN A 124 63.80 9.43 33.13
C ASN A 124 62.82 10.28 33.93
N SER A 125 61.52 10.08 33.70
CA SER A 125 60.42 10.65 34.50
C SER A 125 60.21 12.17 34.40
N GLU A 126 61.01 12.90 33.62
CA GLU A 126 60.75 14.29 33.27
C GLU A 126 60.26 14.39 31.81
N GLU A 127 59.13 15.07 31.63
CA GLU A 127 58.48 15.24 30.34
C GLU A 127 58.89 16.57 29.71
N LYS A 128 59.55 16.50 28.54
CA LYS A 128 60.04 17.69 27.84
C LYS A 128 59.27 17.89 26.54
N CYS A 129 58.60 19.04 26.42
CA CYS A 129 57.95 19.42 25.17
C CYS A 129 58.98 19.92 24.16
N LEU A 130 58.97 19.34 22.95
CA LEU A 130 59.92 19.68 21.89
C LEU A 130 59.31 20.64 20.86
N ILE A 131 57.99 20.57 20.65
CA ILE A 131 57.27 21.39 19.66
C ILE A 131 55.87 21.72 20.23
N CYS A 132 55.57 23.01 20.42
CA CYS A 132 54.25 23.48 20.84
C CYS A 132 53.34 23.76 19.62
N ASP A 133 52.05 23.48 19.75
CA ASP A 133 51.02 23.86 18.78
C ASP A 133 50.59 25.30 19.03
N ASN A 134 50.78 26.19 18.06
CA ASN A 134 50.33 27.59 18.08
C ASN A 134 50.68 28.43 19.33
N SER A 135 51.78 28.10 20.04
CA SER A 135 52.24 28.78 21.27
C SER A 135 53.70 29.22 21.19
N LYS A 136 54.14 30.16 22.03
CA LYS A 136 55.56 30.55 22.16
C LYS A 136 56.24 29.71 23.27
N LEU A 137 57.33 29.03 22.93
CA LEU A 137 58.12 28.24 23.87
C LEU A 137 58.94 29.19 24.77
N ASN A 138 58.65 29.24 26.07
CA ASN A 138 59.42 30.01 27.03
C ASN A 138 60.03 29.07 28.08
N GLY A 139 61.23 28.57 27.81
CA GLY A 139 61.83 27.49 28.59
C GLY A 139 61.26 26.11 28.21
N ASN A 140 60.85 25.32 29.20
CA ASN A 140 60.28 23.97 29.01
C ASN A 140 58.74 23.96 28.94
N ILE A 141 58.07 25.12 28.96
CA ILE A 141 56.60 25.23 29.07
C ILE A 141 56.09 26.19 27.97
N CYS A 142 54.96 25.84 27.36
CA CYS A 142 54.31 26.63 26.30
C CYS A 142 53.33 27.63 26.96
N GLU A 143 53.59 28.94 26.90
CA GLU A 143 52.68 29.97 27.45
C GLU A 143 52.07 30.88 26.37
N PHE A 144 50.78 31.20 26.54
CA PHE A 144 50.03 32.17 25.72
C PHE A 144 49.87 33.49 26.47
N PRO A 145 49.95 34.64 25.79
CA PRO A 145 49.41 35.88 26.34
C PRO A 145 47.89 35.77 26.56
N LEU A 146 47.34 36.36 27.64
CA LEU A 146 45.92 36.25 28.00
C LEU A 146 44.98 36.64 26.85
N ASN A 147 43.92 35.85 26.66
CA ASN A 147 42.85 36.03 25.67
C ASN A 147 43.32 35.98 24.20
N SER A 148 44.39 35.21 23.91
CA SER A 148 44.94 35.05 22.57
C SER A 148 44.81 33.64 21.98
N LYS A 149 44.39 33.57 20.71
CA LYS A 149 44.12 32.34 19.96
C LYS A 149 45.36 31.81 19.22
N SER A 150 46.24 32.70 18.75
CA SER A 150 47.53 32.31 18.18
C SER A 150 48.61 33.37 18.39
N SER A 151 49.85 32.94 18.65
CA SER A 151 50.99 33.84 18.83
C SER A 151 52.25 33.30 18.15
N THR A 152 53.14 34.21 17.73
CA THR A 152 54.46 33.89 17.18
C THR A 152 55.56 34.44 18.07
N THR A 153 56.82 34.15 17.75
CA THR A 153 57.97 34.67 18.52
C THR A 153 58.04 36.21 18.55
N ALA A 154 57.36 36.91 17.65
CA ALA A 154 57.33 38.38 17.56
C ALA A 154 56.11 39.04 18.25
N GLY A 155 55.07 38.29 18.65
CA GLY A 155 53.85 38.87 19.23
C GLY A 155 52.60 38.01 19.06
N ILE A 156 51.46 38.49 19.57
CA ILE A 156 50.14 37.89 19.37
C ILE A 156 49.72 38.12 17.92
N VAL A 157 49.28 37.06 17.25
CA VAL A 157 48.81 37.10 15.86
C VAL A 157 47.29 37.11 15.80
N ASP A 158 46.63 36.41 16.72
CA ASP A 158 45.17 36.29 16.75
C ASP A 158 44.62 36.18 18.18
N CYS A 159 43.41 36.66 18.40
CA CYS A 159 42.76 36.73 19.72
C CYS A 159 41.66 35.67 19.90
N ASP A 160 41.35 35.31 21.15
CA ASP A 160 40.24 34.41 21.46
C ASP A 160 38.89 35.00 21.00
N GLU A 161 37.91 34.14 20.72
CA GLU A 161 36.61 34.60 20.23
C GLU A 161 35.94 35.56 21.23
N GLY A 162 35.57 36.74 20.75
CA GLY A 162 35.05 37.84 21.59
C GLY A 162 36.09 38.86 22.01
N TYR A 163 37.33 38.73 21.53
CA TYR A 163 38.41 39.70 21.73
C TYR A 163 39.02 40.12 20.38
N VAL A 164 39.54 41.34 20.32
CA VAL A 164 40.20 41.88 19.12
C VAL A 164 41.61 42.38 19.42
N LEU A 165 42.55 42.09 18.51
CA LEU A 165 43.96 42.41 18.66
C LEU A 165 44.23 43.89 18.38
N LYS A 166 44.65 44.63 19.42
CA LYS A 166 45.13 46.01 19.28
C LYS A 166 46.50 46.14 19.91
N SER A 167 47.50 46.55 19.13
CA SER A 167 48.86 46.82 19.64
C SER A 167 49.47 45.64 20.43
N ASN A 168 49.34 44.42 19.91
CA ASN A 168 49.88 43.19 20.50
C ASN A 168 49.18 42.74 21.82
N VAL A 169 47.99 43.26 22.11
CA VAL A 169 47.15 42.87 23.26
C VAL A 169 45.69 42.65 22.79
N CYS A 170 45.03 41.63 23.34
CA CYS A 170 43.66 41.27 23.00
C CYS A 170 42.64 41.97 23.92
N TYR A 171 41.76 42.79 23.36
CA TYR A 171 40.75 43.56 24.11
C TYR A 171 39.34 43.00 23.92
N SER A 172 38.53 43.00 24.98
CA SER A 172 37.16 42.46 24.96
C SER A 172 36.24 43.28 24.07
N CYS A 173 35.54 42.62 23.15
CA CYS A 173 34.54 43.23 22.29
C CYS A 173 33.35 43.78 23.08
N GLY A 174 33.02 43.15 24.20
CA GLY A 174 31.92 43.59 25.07
C GLY A 174 32.17 44.96 25.71
N GLU A 175 33.42 45.20 26.12
CA GLU A 175 33.82 46.49 26.71
C GLU A 175 33.90 47.61 25.67
N ILE A 176 34.23 47.28 24.41
CA ILE A 176 34.41 48.27 23.35
C ILE A 176 33.08 48.65 22.69
N PHE A 177 32.18 47.69 22.46
CA PHE A 177 30.97 47.88 21.64
C PHE A 177 29.64 47.54 22.34
N GLY A 178 29.61 47.26 23.65
CA GLY A 178 28.38 46.91 24.38
C GLY A 178 28.09 45.40 24.34
N PRO A 179 26.84 44.91 24.21
CA PRO A 179 26.52 43.47 24.22
C PRO A 179 26.94 42.79 22.91
N CYS A 180 28.25 42.78 22.64
CA CYS A 180 28.89 42.36 21.41
C CYS A 180 29.71 41.10 21.63
N LYS A 181 29.36 40.04 20.91
CA LYS A 181 29.98 38.71 20.99
C LYS A 181 31.23 38.57 20.14
N LYS A 182 31.33 39.24 18.99
CA LYS A 182 32.56 39.30 18.16
C LYS A 182 32.68 40.67 17.51
N CYS A 183 33.89 41.21 17.37
CA CYS A 183 34.13 42.53 16.82
C CYS A 183 35.46 42.60 16.05
N THR A 184 35.58 43.60 15.18
CA THR A 184 36.86 44.12 14.68
C THR A 184 37.31 45.31 15.53
N LEU A 185 38.43 45.95 15.19
CA LEU A 185 38.92 47.13 15.90
C LEU A 185 37.99 48.33 15.79
N THR A 186 37.06 48.32 14.83
CA THR A 186 36.24 49.47 14.47
C THR A 186 34.73 49.22 14.57
N GLU A 187 34.29 47.96 14.55
CA GLU A 187 32.87 47.59 14.55
C GLU A 187 32.61 46.23 15.18
N CYS A 188 31.44 46.07 15.78
CA CYS A 188 30.92 44.77 16.19
C CYS A 188 30.45 43.97 14.97
N LEU A 189 30.70 42.66 15.00
CA LEU A 189 30.36 41.70 13.94
C LEU A 189 29.18 40.81 14.33
N THR A 190 29.01 40.50 15.62
CA THR A 190 27.90 39.67 16.11
C THR A 190 27.52 40.07 17.54
N CYS A 191 26.23 40.06 17.85
CA CYS A 191 25.69 40.51 19.13
C CYS A 191 25.42 39.36 20.10
N GLU A 192 25.34 39.67 21.39
CA GLU A 192 24.83 38.75 22.40
C GLU A 192 23.30 38.52 22.22
N ILE A 193 22.78 37.44 22.82
CA ILE A 193 21.41 36.95 22.61
C ILE A 193 20.38 38.08 22.81
N ASP A 194 19.36 38.12 21.95
CA ASP A 194 18.28 39.13 21.88
C ASP A 194 18.67 40.55 21.40
N ASN A 195 19.90 40.76 20.92
CA ASN A 195 20.34 42.02 20.33
C ASN A 195 20.63 41.86 18.83
N VAL A 196 20.36 42.92 18.06
CA VAL A 196 20.53 42.94 16.61
C VAL A 196 21.64 43.92 16.24
N LEU A 197 22.44 43.55 15.25
CA LEU A 197 23.59 44.33 14.82
C LEU A 197 23.14 45.45 13.88
N GLU A 198 23.33 46.71 14.27
CA GLU A 198 22.98 47.89 13.48
C GLU A 198 24.19 48.84 13.42
N ASP A 199 24.68 49.14 12.21
CA ASP A 199 25.86 49.99 11.95
C ASP A 199 27.09 49.66 12.83
N GLY A 200 27.38 48.37 12.99
CA GLY A 200 28.55 47.90 13.73
C GLY A 200 28.42 48.03 15.26
N LYS A 201 27.22 48.21 15.80
CA LYS A 201 26.94 48.15 17.25
C LYS A 201 25.67 47.35 17.53
N CYS A 202 25.56 46.80 18.74
CA CYS A 202 24.45 45.95 19.12
C CYS A 202 23.37 46.75 19.86
N VAL A 203 22.13 46.65 19.38
CA VAL A 203 20.95 47.35 19.91
C VAL A 203 19.80 46.37 20.16
N SER A 204 18.96 46.63 21.17
CA SER A 204 17.84 45.75 21.53
C SER A 204 16.64 45.92 20.57
N SER A 205 16.03 44.84 20.08
CA SER A 205 14.99 44.86 19.03
C SER A 205 13.73 44.03 19.36
N ASN A 206 12.58 44.37 18.76
CA ASN A 206 11.27 43.71 18.89
C ASN A 206 11.14 42.41 18.06
N CYS A 207 12.22 41.66 17.96
CA CYS A 207 12.32 40.44 17.16
C CYS A 207 11.77 39.21 17.90
N LYS A 208 11.14 38.25 17.19
CA LYS A 208 10.66 37.01 17.80
C LYS A 208 11.74 35.93 17.88
N THR A 209 12.65 35.87 16.91
CA THR A 209 13.72 34.87 16.83
C THR A 209 14.97 35.52 16.22
N VAL A 210 16.09 35.53 16.96
CA VAL A 210 17.37 36.11 16.52
C VAL A 210 18.43 35.01 16.43
N ILE A 211 19.06 34.87 15.26
CA ILE A 211 20.16 33.93 15.02
C ILE A 211 21.37 34.74 14.53
N ASP A 212 22.51 34.60 15.20
CA ASP A 212 23.77 35.29 14.88
C ASP A 212 23.68 36.82 14.77
N GLY A 213 22.81 37.44 15.59
CA GLY A 213 22.63 38.90 15.61
C GLY A 213 21.78 39.44 14.46
N ILE A 214 21.11 38.57 13.71
CA ILE A 214 20.15 38.92 12.65
C ILE A 214 18.77 38.43 13.09
N CYS A 215 17.80 39.33 13.07
CA CYS A 215 16.41 38.99 13.33
C CYS A 215 15.88 38.15 12.14
N GLU A 216 15.28 36.99 12.40
CA GLU A 216 14.81 36.07 11.34
C GLU A 216 13.28 36.12 11.16
N SER A 217 12.56 36.58 12.19
CA SER A 217 11.09 36.76 12.14
C SER A 217 10.62 37.85 13.11
N CYS A 218 9.81 38.79 12.62
CA CYS A 218 9.20 39.83 13.43
C CYS A 218 7.97 39.30 14.21
N GLN A 219 7.61 39.94 15.34
CA GLN A 219 6.31 39.70 15.96
C GLN A 219 5.17 40.17 15.03
N ALA A 220 3.99 39.54 15.12
CA ALA A 220 2.89 39.74 14.17
C ALA A 220 2.49 41.22 14.03
N LYS A 221 2.38 41.71 12.78
CA LYS A 221 2.11 43.10 12.32
C LYS A 221 3.32 44.00 12.05
N ASN A 222 4.56 43.49 12.09
CA ASN A 222 5.77 44.21 11.67
C ASN A 222 6.50 43.43 10.57
N GLU A 223 7.13 44.11 9.61
CA GLU A 223 8.03 43.48 8.61
C GLU A 223 9.37 44.24 8.49
N PHE A 224 10.37 43.53 7.96
CA PHE A 224 11.77 43.97 7.93
C PHE A 224 12.03 45.13 6.97
N ASN A 225 12.77 46.13 7.43
CA ASN A 225 13.52 47.01 6.54
C ASN A 225 14.88 46.37 6.23
N ASN A 226 15.23 46.32 4.94
CA ASN A 226 16.52 46.00 4.31
C ASN A 226 17.68 45.71 5.29
N LYS A 227 17.52 44.56 5.97
CA LYS A 227 18.51 43.68 6.61
C LYS A 227 18.67 43.65 8.13
N THR A 228 18.11 44.53 8.96
CA THR A 228 18.41 44.42 10.42
C THR A 228 17.33 44.87 11.40
N ASN A 229 16.19 45.47 11.02
CA ASN A 229 15.17 45.85 12.03
C ASN A 229 13.72 45.77 11.53
N CYS A 230 12.79 45.52 12.46
CA CYS A 230 11.36 45.38 12.20
C CYS A 230 10.62 46.70 12.46
N GLU A 231 9.98 47.28 11.45
CA GLU A 231 9.10 48.45 11.61
C GLU A 231 7.68 48.18 11.10
N VAL A 232 6.74 49.00 11.56
CA VAL A 232 5.30 48.91 11.25
C VAL A 232 5.06 49.53 9.87
N ILE A 233 4.55 48.77 8.89
CA ILE A 233 4.15 49.30 7.58
C ILE A 233 2.63 49.38 7.48
N GLU A 234 2.09 50.55 7.12
CA GLU A 234 0.67 50.76 6.82
C GLU A 234 0.22 49.98 5.56
N GLU A 235 -0.87 49.23 5.68
CA GLU A 235 -1.36 48.14 4.80
C GLU A 235 -1.74 48.54 3.35
N LYS A 236 -0.79 48.88 2.46
CA LYS A 236 -1.11 49.14 1.03
C LYS A 236 -0.30 48.37 -0.01
N CYS A 237 0.77 47.70 0.38
CA CYS A 237 1.61 46.90 -0.51
C CYS A 237 2.01 45.60 0.20
N VAL A 238 1.94 44.48 -0.52
CA VAL A 238 2.17 43.12 0.00
C VAL A 238 3.62 42.68 -0.21
N ALA A 239 4.31 43.23 -1.22
CA ALA A 239 5.72 42.92 -1.47
C ALA A 239 6.42 44.06 -2.19
N TYR A 240 7.69 44.31 -1.85
CA TYR A 240 8.56 45.32 -2.46
C TYR A 240 9.79 44.68 -3.12
N ASP A 241 10.31 45.29 -4.18
CA ASP A 241 11.61 44.93 -4.74
C ASP A 241 12.76 45.41 -3.84
N GLY A 242 13.98 44.91 -4.06
CA GLY A 242 15.17 45.24 -3.26
C GLY A 242 15.60 46.71 -3.30
N VAL A 243 14.89 47.57 -4.03
CA VAL A 243 15.12 49.03 -4.14
C VAL A 243 13.95 49.84 -3.57
N GLY A 244 12.89 49.18 -3.09
CA GLY A 244 11.75 49.81 -2.40
C GLY A 244 10.55 50.14 -3.29
N ASN A 245 10.47 49.62 -4.52
CA ASN A 245 9.26 49.73 -5.34
C ASN A 245 8.28 48.61 -4.99
N CYS A 246 6.99 48.92 -4.89
CA CYS A 246 6.00 47.88 -4.67
C CYS A 246 5.93 46.97 -5.91
N ILE A 247 6.01 45.66 -5.70
CA ILE A 247 5.90 44.62 -6.74
C ILE A 247 4.57 43.87 -6.65
N SER A 248 3.88 43.94 -5.52
CA SER A 248 2.55 43.35 -5.36
C SER A 248 1.69 44.15 -4.40
N CYS A 249 0.48 44.51 -4.81
CA CYS A 249 -0.46 45.30 -4.01
C CYS A 249 -1.42 44.42 -3.23
N SER A 250 -1.97 44.93 -2.12
CA SER A 250 -3.05 44.27 -1.39
C SER A 250 -4.32 44.21 -2.25
N SER A 251 -5.12 43.16 -2.05
CA SER A 251 -6.29 42.84 -2.88
C SER A 251 -7.20 44.05 -3.08
N GLY A 252 -7.34 44.50 -4.34
CA GLY A 252 -8.17 45.65 -4.72
C GLY A 252 -7.42 46.83 -5.34
N LEU A 253 -6.09 46.87 -5.25
CA LEU A 253 -5.24 47.96 -5.75
C LEU A 253 -4.45 47.53 -7.00
N GLN A 254 -4.20 48.47 -7.91
CA GLN A 254 -3.49 48.25 -9.18
C GLN A 254 -2.07 48.82 -9.10
N LEU A 255 -1.08 48.05 -9.54
CA LEU A 255 0.32 48.46 -9.50
C LEU A 255 0.66 49.31 -10.75
N SER A 256 1.06 50.56 -10.55
CA SER A 256 1.51 51.45 -11.62
C SER A 256 2.78 52.19 -11.20
N ASN A 257 3.84 52.05 -11.99
CA ASN A 257 5.17 52.65 -11.74
C ASN A 257 5.69 52.45 -10.30
N GLY A 258 5.57 51.24 -9.77
CA GLY A 258 6.12 50.90 -8.44
C GLY A 258 5.29 51.38 -7.24
N LYS A 259 4.07 51.90 -7.45
CA LYS A 259 3.12 52.27 -6.40
C LYS A 259 1.72 51.69 -6.67
N CYS A 260 1.02 51.35 -5.60
CA CYS A 260 -0.34 50.82 -5.64
C CYS A 260 -1.39 51.93 -5.67
N SER A 261 -2.26 51.95 -6.68
CA SER A 261 -3.36 52.91 -6.83
C SER A 261 -4.73 52.22 -6.95
N ASN A 262 -5.78 52.86 -6.44
CA ASN A 262 -7.17 52.36 -6.53
C ASN A 262 -7.74 52.63 -7.94
N THR A 263 -7.45 51.74 -8.88
CA THR A 263 -8.06 51.76 -10.23
C THR A 263 -8.41 50.35 -10.69
N LYS A 264 -9.01 49.52 -9.83
CA LYS A 264 -9.76 48.36 -10.33
C LYS A 264 -10.99 48.91 -11.09
N GLY A 265 -11.10 48.61 -12.39
CA GLY A 265 -12.36 48.76 -13.10
C GLY A 265 -13.43 47.89 -12.44
N ASP A 266 -14.67 48.35 -12.38
CA ASP A 266 -15.76 47.68 -11.65
C ASP A 266 -15.85 46.18 -12.02
N ASN A 267 -15.91 45.33 -10.98
CA ASN A 267 -16.00 43.87 -11.07
C ASN A 267 -14.82 43.15 -11.76
N CYS A 268 -13.65 43.78 -11.85
CA CYS A 268 -12.43 43.16 -12.35
C CYS A 268 -11.65 42.49 -11.22
N GLN A 269 -11.35 41.20 -11.35
CA GLN A 269 -10.56 40.46 -10.37
C GLN A 269 -9.07 40.77 -10.53
N ASP A 270 -8.57 40.69 -11.76
CA ASP A 270 -7.18 40.94 -12.12
C ASP A 270 -7.07 41.81 -13.39
N ALA A 271 -6.35 42.92 -13.27
CA ALA A 271 -6.14 43.89 -14.34
C ALA A 271 -4.65 44.15 -14.55
N ASN A 272 -4.27 44.45 -15.79
CA ASN A 272 -2.96 44.98 -16.13
C ASN A 272 -3.09 46.36 -16.79
N GLU A 273 -1.97 46.92 -17.24
CA GLU A 273 -1.88 48.21 -17.92
C GLU A 273 -2.72 48.31 -19.22
N PHE A 274 -3.20 47.18 -19.76
CA PHE A 274 -4.01 47.12 -20.99
C PHE A 274 -5.49 46.82 -20.75
N GLY A 275 -5.96 46.80 -19.50
CA GLY A 275 -7.35 46.54 -19.12
C GLY A 275 -7.52 45.33 -18.20
N CYS A 276 -8.76 44.95 -17.92
CA CYS A 276 -9.05 43.76 -17.15
C CYS A 276 -8.78 42.51 -18.00
N PHE A 277 -8.24 41.45 -17.41
CA PHE A 277 -8.11 40.15 -18.09
C PHE A 277 -8.76 39.00 -17.33
N SER A 278 -9.20 39.25 -16.09
CA SER A 278 -9.94 38.30 -15.26
C SER A 278 -11.00 39.05 -14.48
N CYS A 279 -12.28 38.67 -14.65
CA CYS A 279 -13.40 39.32 -13.98
C CYS A 279 -13.78 38.58 -12.69
N GLU A 280 -14.30 39.33 -11.71
CA GLU A 280 -14.85 38.73 -10.49
C GLU A 280 -16.06 37.87 -10.82
N SER A 281 -16.23 36.78 -10.07
CA SER A 281 -17.22 35.74 -10.33
C SER A 281 -18.63 36.30 -10.55
N GLY A 282 -19.24 35.94 -11.68
CA GLY A 282 -20.54 36.46 -12.12
C GLY A 282 -20.46 37.55 -13.19
N ASN A 283 -19.28 37.88 -13.69
CA ASN A 283 -19.04 38.84 -14.78
C ASN A 283 -18.16 38.19 -15.88
N PHE A 284 -18.31 38.65 -17.12
CA PHE A 284 -17.49 38.25 -18.26
C PHE A 284 -16.71 39.44 -18.82
N LEU A 285 -15.61 39.14 -19.49
CA LEU A 285 -14.77 40.14 -20.11
C LEU A 285 -15.30 40.46 -21.51
N ASN A 286 -15.68 41.71 -21.77
CA ASN A 286 -16.12 42.14 -23.10
C ASN A 286 -14.92 42.41 -24.04
N THR A 287 -15.21 42.67 -25.32
CA THR A 287 -14.20 42.96 -26.34
C THR A 287 -13.36 44.21 -26.06
N GLU A 288 -13.81 45.09 -25.17
CA GLU A 288 -13.11 46.29 -24.72
C GLU A 288 -12.30 46.07 -23.43
N LYS A 289 -12.14 44.82 -22.98
CA LYS A 289 -11.40 44.43 -21.77
C LYS A 289 -11.95 45.04 -20.48
N THR A 290 -13.27 45.22 -20.42
CA THR A 290 -14.01 45.63 -19.22
C THR A 290 -14.95 44.53 -18.78
N CYS A 291 -15.15 44.39 -17.46
CA CYS A 291 -15.98 43.35 -16.90
C CYS A 291 -17.44 43.77 -16.86
N GLN A 292 -18.29 43.00 -17.50
CA GLN A 292 -19.74 43.20 -17.47
C GLN A 292 -20.44 42.02 -16.78
N PRO A 293 -21.52 42.27 -16.03
CA PRO A 293 -22.23 41.21 -15.34
C PRO A 293 -22.86 40.23 -16.32
N CYS A 294 -22.77 38.95 -15.98
CA CYS A 294 -23.55 37.90 -16.62
C CYS A 294 -25.04 38.14 -16.40
N SER A 295 -25.89 37.64 -17.31
CA SER A 295 -27.33 37.64 -17.11
C SER A 295 -27.69 37.01 -15.76
N ASN A 296 -28.76 37.50 -15.11
CA ASN A 296 -29.10 37.19 -13.71
C ASN A 296 -29.19 35.68 -13.36
N GLU A 297 -29.38 34.84 -14.37
CA GLU A 297 -29.51 33.37 -14.31
C GLU A 297 -28.17 32.61 -14.40
N CYS A 298 -27.10 33.30 -14.80
CA CYS A 298 -25.83 32.71 -15.19
C CYS A 298 -24.74 32.95 -14.14
N GLY A 299 -24.01 31.88 -13.78
CA GLY A 299 -22.93 31.87 -12.80
C GLY A 299 -21.60 32.23 -13.41
N THR A 300 -21.34 31.71 -14.60
CA THR A 300 -20.14 32.00 -15.39
C THR A 300 -20.54 32.08 -16.85
N CYS A 301 -20.33 33.23 -17.50
CA CYS A 301 -20.60 33.47 -18.92
C CYS A 301 -19.31 33.88 -19.64
N VAL A 302 -19.30 33.83 -20.97
CA VAL A 302 -18.15 34.21 -21.81
C VAL A 302 -18.63 34.97 -23.04
N ASP A 303 -17.84 35.94 -23.52
CA ASP A 303 -18.07 36.77 -24.72
C ASP A 303 -19.31 37.70 -24.69
N THR A 304 -20.48 37.20 -24.28
CA THR A 304 -21.70 37.99 -24.04
C THR A 304 -22.38 37.53 -22.74
N GLY A 305 -23.14 38.42 -22.09
CA GLY A 305 -23.81 38.11 -20.83
C GLY A 305 -24.81 36.94 -20.94
N GLU A 306 -25.31 36.70 -22.16
CA GLU A 306 -26.28 35.65 -22.49
C GLU A 306 -25.65 34.28 -22.76
N PHE A 307 -24.34 34.22 -23.08
CA PHE A 307 -23.66 32.97 -23.40
C PHE A 307 -23.09 32.33 -22.13
N CYS A 308 -23.94 31.56 -21.47
CA CYS A 308 -23.63 30.99 -20.18
C CYS A 308 -22.89 29.65 -20.28
N LEU A 309 -21.77 29.55 -19.56
CA LEU A 309 -20.99 28.33 -19.39
C LEU A 309 -21.45 27.50 -18.18
N VAL A 310 -21.83 28.19 -17.10
CA VAL A 310 -22.26 27.55 -15.84
C VAL A 310 -23.41 28.36 -15.25
N CYS A 311 -24.57 27.76 -15.06
CA CYS A 311 -25.74 28.42 -14.47
C CYS A 311 -25.58 28.62 -12.95
N LYS A 312 -26.18 29.68 -12.37
CA LYS A 312 -26.20 29.86 -10.90
C LYS A 312 -27.09 28.79 -10.26
N ASN A 313 -26.83 28.53 -8.98
CA ASN A 313 -27.56 27.55 -8.16
C ASN A 313 -29.05 27.53 -8.50
N LEU A 314 -29.51 26.33 -8.86
CA LEU A 314 -30.90 26.02 -9.24
C LEU A 314 -31.30 26.47 -10.66
N SER A 315 -30.39 26.52 -11.63
CA SER A 315 -30.72 26.69 -13.06
C SER A 315 -29.95 25.68 -13.94
N TYR A 316 -30.46 25.30 -15.11
CA TYR A 316 -29.86 24.27 -15.99
C TYR A 316 -29.98 24.61 -17.48
N THR A 317 -29.14 23.99 -18.31
CA THR A 317 -29.18 24.14 -19.78
C THR A 317 -30.08 23.06 -20.41
N LYS A 318 -31.20 23.45 -21.03
CA LYS A 318 -32.19 22.49 -21.59
C LYS A 318 -31.67 21.73 -22.82
N ASN A 319 -30.62 22.22 -23.48
CA ASN A 319 -29.91 21.50 -24.56
C ASN A 319 -28.48 22.05 -24.72
N LEU A 320 -27.53 21.21 -25.14
CA LEU A 320 -26.09 21.53 -25.29
C LEU A 320 -25.75 22.63 -26.33
N ILE A 321 -26.76 23.29 -26.91
CA ILE A 321 -26.63 24.19 -28.06
C ILE A 321 -27.08 25.62 -27.74
N SER A 322 -28.02 25.83 -26.80
CA SER A 322 -28.62 27.16 -26.61
C SER A 322 -27.85 28.10 -25.68
N HIS A 323 -26.90 27.58 -24.89
CA HIS A 323 -26.06 28.32 -23.93
C HIS A 323 -26.82 29.27 -22.97
N SER A 324 -28.14 29.07 -22.82
CA SER A 324 -29.03 29.86 -21.99
C SER A 324 -29.54 29.06 -20.79
N CYS A 325 -29.49 29.67 -19.62
CA CYS A 325 -29.90 29.06 -18.34
C CYS A 325 -31.39 29.30 -18.08
N LEU A 326 -32.08 28.25 -17.64
CA LEU A 326 -33.50 28.30 -17.26
C LEU A 326 -33.64 27.96 -15.77
N GLN A 327 -34.47 28.71 -15.03
CA GLN A 327 -34.72 28.52 -13.59
C GLN A 327 -35.36 27.15 -13.27
N ASN A 328 -34.89 26.51 -12.20
CA ASN A 328 -35.35 25.22 -11.65
C ASN A 328 -36.68 25.30 -10.87
N GLU A 329 -37.63 26.17 -11.18
CA GLU A 329 -38.92 26.07 -10.47
C GLU A 329 -39.59 24.70 -10.70
N GLU A 330 -39.40 24.10 -11.88
CA GLU A 330 -39.92 22.76 -12.19
C GLU A 330 -39.06 21.61 -11.65
N LEU A 331 -37.73 21.75 -11.63
CA LEU A 331 -36.82 20.66 -11.21
C LEU A 331 -36.56 20.64 -9.70
N GLN A 332 -36.68 21.76 -8.97
CA GLN A 332 -36.63 21.76 -7.50
C GLN A 332 -37.67 20.83 -6.88
N ASN A 333 -38.84 20.79 -7.50
CA ASN A 333 -39.98 20.02 -7.00
C ASN A 333 -39.90 18.54 -7.38
N THR A 334 -39.07 18.18 -8.36
CA THR A 334 -39.06 16.85 -8.98
C THR A 334 -37.71 16.13 -8.89
N CYS A 335 -36.63 16.83 -8.54
CA CYS A 335 -35.26 16.32 -8.50
C CYS A 335 -34.65 16.34 -7.09
N GLU A 336 -34.02 15.24 -6.70
CA GLU A 336 -33.42 15.02 -5.39
C GLU A 336 -31.92 15.33 -5.39
N ILE A 337 -31.20 14.95 -6.45
CA ILE A 337 -29.77 15.23 -6.64
C ILE A 337 -29.54 15.90 -8.00
N PHE A 338 -28.88 17.06 -7.98
CA PHE A 338 -28.66 17.91 -9.15
C PHE A 338 -27.23 17.79 -9.70
N SER A 339 -27.09 18.04 -11.00
CA SER A 339 -25.83 18.27 -11.72
C SER A 339 -25.93 19.54 -12.57
N GLN A 340 -24.79 20.03 -13.03
CA GLN A 340 -24.67 21.11 -14.00
C GLN A 340 -25.39 20.85 -15.35
N PHE A 341 -25.79 19.60 -15.61
CA PHE A 341 -26.51 19.20 -16.83
C PHE A 341 -28.01 18.90 -16.62
N GLY A 342 -28.53 19.05 -15.39
CA GLY A 342 -29.92 18.72 -15.03
C GLY A 342 -30.00 17.77 -13.82
N CYS A 343 -31.07 16.99 -13.72
CA CYS A 343 -31.28 16.07 -12.60
C CYS A 343 -30.52 14.75 -12.74
N LEU A 344 -29.79 14.36 -11.69
CA LEU A 344 -29.07 13.09 -11.55
C LEU A 344 -29.88 12.03 -10.80
N VAL A 345 -30.74 12.42 -9.87
CA VAL A 345 -31.64 11.50 -9.14
C VAL A 345 -32.97 12.21 -8.94
N CYS A 346 -34.05 11.64 -9.46
CA CYS A 346 -35.39 12.19 -9.33
C CYS A 346 -35.98 11.91 -7.94
N LYS A 347 -36.76 12.86 -7.42
CA LYS A 347 -37.55 12.64 -6.20
C LYS A 347 -38.58 11.53 -6.44
N SER A 348 -38.95 10.88 -5.35
CA SER A 348 -40.07 9.95 -5.29
C SER A 348 -41.30 10.48 -6.05
N GLY A 349 -41.84 9.68 -6.99
CA GLY A 349 -42.93 10.03 -7.90
C GLY A 349 -42.49 10.44 -9.32
N TYR A 350 -41.18 10.44 -9.61
CA TYR A 350 -40.62 10.85 -10.89
C TYR A 350 -39.51 9.90 -11.36
N PHE A 351 -39.38 9.71 -12.67
CA PHE A 351 -38.29 8.93 -13.28
C PHE A 351 -37.42 9.81 -14.18
N MET A 352 -36.17 9.40 -14.33
CA MET A 352 -35.19 10.17 -15.09
C MET A 352 -35.37 9.96 -16.60
N ASN A 353 -35.50 11.05 -17.35
CA ASN A 353 -35.46 11.07 -18.80
C ASN A 353 -34.63 12.27 -19.29
N ASN A 354 -33.51 12.00 -19.96
CA ASN A 354 -32.59 13.01 -20.51
C ASN A 354 -32.24 14.16 -19.54
N PHE A 355 -31.77 13.81 -18.33
CA PHE A 355 -31.44 14.77 -17.26
C PHE A 355 -32.62 15.64 -16.77
N THR A 356 -33.85 15.24 -17.06
CA THR A 356 -35.07 15.82 -16.48
C THR A 356 -35.88 14.75 -15.76
N CYS A 357 -36.74 15.17 -14.83
CA CYS A 357 -37.59 14.27 -14.07
C CYS A 357 -39.01 14.33 -14.60
N VAL A 358 -39.45 13.24 -15.22
CA VAL A 358 -40.81 13.12 -15.74
C VAL A 358 -41.66 12.43 -14.68
N ARG A 359 -42.85 12.96 -14.45
CA ARG A 359 -43.78 12.42 -13.45
C ARG A 359 -44.16 11.00 -13.82
N CYS A 360 -44.09 10.11 -12.85
CA CYS A 360 -44.62 8.77 -12.98
C CYS A 360 -46.15 8.80 -13.19
N VAL A 361 -46.70 7.69 -13.69
CA VAL A 361 -48.16 7.49 -13.73
C VAL A 361 -48.79 7.74 -12.35
N ASP A 362 -50.05 8.20 -12.35
CA ASP A 362 -50.71 8.63 -11.12
C ASP A 362 -50.68 7.58 -10.02
N ASN A 363 -50.34 8.04 -8.81
CA ASN A 363 -50.18 7.25 -7.59
C ASN A 363 -49.03 6.23 -7.60
N CYS A 364 -48.05 6.40 -8.49
CA CYS A 364 -46.79 5.66 -8.50
C CYS A 364 -45.69 6.42 -7.74
N GLN A 365 -44.96 5.70 -6.90
CA GLN A 365 -43.82 6.21 -6.13
C GLN A 365 -42.49 6.04 -6.87
N TYR A 366 -42.28 4.90 -7.53
CA TYR A 366 -41.12 4.65 -8.37
C TYR A 366 -41.56 3.97 -9.67
N CYS A 367 -41.22 4.57 -10.82
CA CYS A 367 -41.55 4.03 -12.14
C CYS A 367 -40.29 3.91 -13.01
N ARG A 368 -40.35 3.04 -14.01
CA ARG A 368 -39.26 2.85 -14.98
C ARG A 368 -39.42 3.75 -16.21
N ASP A 369 -40.66 3.95 -16.63
CA ASP A 369 -41.04 4.86 -17.70
C ASP A 369 -42.41 5.50 -17.41
N SER A 370 -42.97 6.22 -18.38
CA SER A 370 -44.23 6.95 -18.23
C SER A 370 -45.48 6.06 -18.17
N ASN A 371 -45.36 4.74 -18.29
CA ASN A 371 -46.48 3.80 -18.34
C ASN A 371 -46.35 2.63 -17.34
N GLU A 372 -45.13 2.26 -16.94
CA GLU A 372 -44.87 1.13 -16.05
C GLU A 372 -44.41 1.58 -14.65
N CYS A 373 -45.26 1.34 -13.64
CA CYS A 373 -44.92 1.57 -12.25
C CYS A 373 -44.22 0.36 -11.63
N VAL A 374 -43.18 0.63 -10.84
CA VAL A 374 -42.41 -0.38 -10.10
C VAL A 374 -42.92 -0.49 -8.66
N GLU A 375 -43.22 0.65 -8.03
CA GLU A 375 -43.72 0.72 -6.66
C GLU A 375 -44.72 1.87 -6.50
N CYS A 376 -45.89 1.60 -5.93
CA CYS A 376 -46.94 2.59 -5.74
C CYS A 376 -46.71 3.50 -4.52
N ALA A 377 -47.40 4.64 -4.46
CA ALA A 377 -47.44 5.48 -3.27
C ALA A 377 -48.14 4.78 -2.10
N ASP A 378 -47.90 5.22 -0.86
CA ASP A 378 -48.39 4.54 0.35
C ASP A 378 -49.92 4.42 0.44
N ASP A 379 -50.68 5.28 -0.26
CA ASP A 379 -52.14 5.24 -0.33
C ASP A 379 -52.70 4.41 -1.50
N SER A 380 -51.82 3.67 -2.20
CA SER A 380 -52.10 3.01 -3.48
C SER A 380 -51.41 1.66 -3.59
N TYR A 381 -51.91 0.78 -4.44
CA TYR A 381 -51.37 -0.57 -4.62
C TYR A 381 -51.15 -0.92 -6.09
N LEU A 382 -50.23 -1.86 -6.35
CA LEU A 382 -49.81 -2.23 -7.70
C LEU A 382 -50.72 -3.31 -8.31
N THR A 383 -51.26 -3.05 -9.50
CA THR A 383 -52.07 -4.01 -10.27
C THR A 383 -51.19 -5.01 -11.04
N PRO A 384 -51.75 -6.14 -11.54
CA PRO A 384 -50.99 -7.09 -12.36
C PRO A 384 -50.45 -6.51 -13.67
N THR A 385 -50.98 -5.38 -14.14
CA THR A 385 -50.57 -4.67 -15.35
C THR A 385 -49.55 -3.56 -15.09
N ASN A 386 -48.91 -3.54 -13.90
CA ASN A 386 -47.94 -2.53 -13.46
C ASN A 386 -48.49 -1.10 -13.39
N GLN A 387 -49.77 -0.93 -13.03
CA GLN A 387 -50.40 0.38 -12.78
C GLN A 387 -50.79 0.51 -11.31
N CYS A 388 -50.85 1.75 -10.79
CA CYS A 388 -51.23 1.99 -9.40
C CYS A 388 -52.69 2.41 -9.28
N LYS A 389 -53.42 1.74 -8.39
CA LYS A 389 -54.79 2.13 -8.00
C LYS A 389 -54.82 2.58 -6.55
N ARG A 390 -55.57 3.63 -6.25
CA ARG A 390 -55.76 4.09 -4.87
C ARG A 390 -56.48 3.06 -4.05
N ILE A 391 -55.96 2.83 -2.85
CA ILE A 391 -56.56 1.95 -1.84
C ILE A 391 -57.97 2.43 -1.48
N SER A 392 -58.22 3.75 -1.48
CA SER A 392 -59.54 4.33 -1.20
C SER A 392 -60.62 4.02 -2.24
N LEU A 393 -60.23 3.66 -3.48
CA LEU A 393 -61.16 3.28 -4.55
C LEU A 393 -61.50 1.80 -4.53
N VAL A 394 -60.80 1.00 -3.71
CA VAL A 394 -61.09 -0.43 -3.56
C VAL A 394 -62.34 -0.59 -2.71
N ILE A 395 -63.47 -0.77 -3.38
CA ILE A 395 -64.75 -1.01 -2.73
C ILE A 395 -64.88 -2.50 -2.44
N GLY A 396 -65.32 -2.84 -1.22
CA GLY A 396 -65.57 -4.23 -0.86
C GLY A 396 -64.33 -5.04 -0.46
N CYS A 397 -63.19 -4.43 -0.08
CA CYS A 397 -62.07 -5.15 0.55
C CYS A 397 -62.23 -5.29 2.07
N SER A 398 -62.01 -6.48 2.63
CA SER A 398 -62.22 -6.79 4.06
C SER A 398 -60.97 -6.64 4.92
N SER A 399 -59.79 -6.82 4.33
CA SER A 399 -58.49 -6.62 4.96
C SER A 399 -57.92 -5.26 4.55
N GLU A 400 -56.90 -4.79 5.27
CA GLU A 400 -56.06 -3.71 4.76
C GLU A 400 -55.51 -4.12 3.38
N VAL A 401 -55.56 -3.20 2.43
CA VAL A 401 -55.13 -3.45 1.05
C VAL A 401 -53.61 -3.45 1.04
N ASP A 402 -53.03 -4.57 0.64
CA ASP A 402 -51.58 -4.74 0.59
C ASP A 402 -51.00 -3.95 -0.58
N LYS A 403 -49.95 -3.17 -0.33
CA LYS A 403 -49.31 -2.28 -1.32
C LYS A 403 -48.83 -3.01 -2.59
N ASN A 404 -48.40 -4.26 -2.46
CA ASN A 404 -47.83 -5.06 -3.56
C ASN A 404 -48.81 -6.06 -4.15
N PHE A 405 -49.76 -6.55 -3.35
CA PHE A 405 -50.69 -7.61 -3.73
C PHE A 405 -52.14 -7.15 -3.92
N GLY A 406 -52.45 -5.89 -3.60
CA GLY A 406 -53.79 -5.34 -3.63
C GLY A 406 -54.69 -5.92 -2.55
N CYS A 407 -55.99 -6.00 -2.83
CA CYS A 407 -56.88 -6.61 -1.86
C CYS A 407 -56.59 -8.11 -1.77
N THR A 408 -56.22 -8.60 -0.59
CA THR A 408 -55.98 -10.03 -0.38
C THR A 408 -57.26 -10.77 -0.01
N LYS A 409 -58.28 -10.08 0.52
CA LYS A 409 -59.56 -10.66 0.90
C LYS A 409 -60.73 -9.67 0.80
N CYS A 410 -61.76 -10.00 0.02
CA CYS A 410 -62.97 -9.17 -0.13
C CYS A 410 -63.98 -9.33 1.03
N ARG A 411 -64.80 -8.29 1.25
CA ARG A 411 -65.98 -8.28 2.11
C ARG A 411 -67.05 -9.18 1.52
N VAL A 412 -67.95 -9.62 2.39
CA VAL A 412 -69.17 -10.32 2.00
C VAL A 412 -69.93 -9.45 0.99
N GLY A 413 -70.33 -10.04 -0.14
CA GLY A 413 -70.97 -9.40 -1.30
C GLY A 413 -70.05 -9.17 -2.49
N TYR A 414 -68.73 -9.40 -2.35
CA TYR A 414 -67.73 -9.15 -3.39
C TYR A 414 -66.74 -10.32 -3.54
N TYR A 415 -66.14 -10.47 -4.72
CA TYR A 415 -65.11 -11.47 -5.01
C TYR A 415 -63.86 -10.87 -5.63
N LEU A 416 -62.70 -11.50 -5.42
CA LEU A 416 -61.42 -10.99 -5.86
C LEU A 416 -61.18 -11.31 -7.35
N LYS A 417 -60.96 -10.28 -8.17
CA LYS A 417 -60.62 -10.36 -9.59
C LYS A 417 -59.58 -9.29 -9.92
N ASP A 418 -58.46 -9.69 -10.51
CA ASP A 418 -57.37 -8.79 -10.90
C ASP A 418 -56.85 -7.87 -9.76
N ARG A 419 -56.82 -8.40 -8.52
CA ARG A 419 -56.45 -7.73 -7.26
C ARG A 419 -57.48 -6.72 -6.71
N ASP A 420 -58.65 -6.60 -7.36
CA ASP A 420 -59.81 -5.79 -6.93
C ASP A 420 -61.00 -6.66 -6.51
N CYS A 421 -61.90 -6.10 -5.70
CA CYS A 421 -63.15 -6.75 -5.31
C CYS A 421 -64.30 -6.33 -6.22
N THR A 422 -64.90 -7.28 -6.93
CA THR A 422 -66.06 -7.07 -7.82
C THR A 422 -67.33 -7.56 -7.13
N GLU A 423 -68.45 -6.83 -7.27
CA GLU A 423 -69.71 -7.16 -6.62
C GLU A 423 -70.32 -8.46 -7.20
N CYS A 424 -70.92 -9.25 -6.31
CA CYS A 424 -71.69 -10.44 -6.66
C CYS A 424 -73.07 -10.07 -7.23
N ASP A 425 -73.69 -10.98 -7.97
CA ASP A 425 -75.07 -10.78 -8.44
C ASP A 425 -76.04 -10.48 -7.28
N LEU A 426 -77.08 -9.67 -7.55
CA LEU A 426 -78.01 -9.11 -6.55
C LEU A 426 -78.69 -10.14 -5.62
N SER A 427 -78.68 -11.44 -5.95
CA SER A 427 -79.26 -12.52 -5.14
C SER A 427 -78.22 -13.31 -4.31
N CYS A 428 -76.94 -12.92 -4.39
CA CYS A 428 -75.77 -13.60 -3.86
C CYS A 428 -75.03 -12.75 -2.82
N VAL A 429 -74.90 -13.26 -1.60
CA VAL A 429 -74.17 -12.72 -0.44
C VAL A 429 -72.64 -12.97 -0.53
N SER A 430 -72.14 -14.01 -1.20
CA SER A 430 -70.69 -14.23 -1.39
C SER A 430 -70.43 -15.06 -2.65
N CYS A 431 -69.43 -14.74 -3.48
CA CYS A 431 -69.21 -15.43 -4.77
C CYS A 431 -67.73 -15.52 -5.17
N ASN A 432 -67.43 -16.18 -6.30
CA ASN A 432 -66.17 -16.11 -7.06
C ASN A 432 -66.47 -15.77 -8.54
N MET A 433 -65.44 -15.71 -9.40
CA MET A 433 -65.56 -15.26 -10.80
C MET A 433 -66.58 -16.05 -11.66
N TYR A 434 -66.96 -17.26 -11.26
CA TYR A 434 -67.90 -18.10 -12.02
C TYR A 434 -69.04 -18.70 -11.17
N THR A 435 -69.00 -18.60 -9.83
CA THR A 435 -69.94 -19.31 -8.95
C THR A 435 -70.33 -18.50 -7.70
N CYS A 436 -71.60 -18.55 -7.29
CA CYS A 436 -72.05 -18.02 -6.00
C CYS A 436 -71.82 -19.03 -4.85
N ASN A 437 -71.33 -18.55 -3.71
CA ASN A 437 -70.98 -19.30 -2.49
C ASN A 437 -71.99 -19.10 -1.34
N GLU A 438 -72.70 -17.97 -1.30
CA GLU A 438 -73.73 -17.64 -0.29
C GLU A 438 -74.82 -16.78 -0.95
N CYS A 439 -76.11 -17.08 -0.77
CA CYS A 439 -77.30 -16.34 -1.21
C CYS A 439 -77.95 -15.52 -0.08
N ILE A 440 -78.72 -14.49 -0.48
CA ILE A 440 -79.59 -13.71 0.42
C ILE A 440 -80.66 -14.63 1.04
N ALA A 441 -81.21 -14.22 2.19
CA ALA A 441 -82.28 -14.94 2.90
C ALA A 441 -83.36 -15.48 1.92
N ASP A 442 -83.84 -16.69 2.22
CA ASP A 442 -84.84 -17.42 1.43
C ASP A 442 -84.38 -17.92 0.04
N ASN A 443 -83.07 -17.94 -0.24
CA ASN A 443 -82.51 -18.56 -1.45
C ASN A 443 -81.51 -19.67 -1.11
N VAL A 444 -81.38 -20.64 -2.02
CA VAL A 444 -80.50 -21.81 -1.92
C VAL A 444 -79.65 -21.91 -3.18
N ILE A 445 -78.38 -22.29 -3.02
CA ILE A 445 -77.43 -22.44 -4.12
C ILE A 445 -77.64 -23.77 -4.80
N VAL A 446 -77.96 -23.73 -6.10
CA VAL A 446 -78.06 -24.91 -6.97
C VAL A 446 -77.25 -24.65 -8.24
N ASP A 447 -76.33 -25.56 -8.55
CA ASP A 447 -75.40 -25.46 -9.69
C ASP A 447 -74.70 -24.10 -9.80
N SER A 448 -74.21 -23.58 -8.67
CA SER A 448 -73.45 -22.32 -8.58
C SER A 448 -74.24 -21.02 -8.76
N THR A 449 -75.58 -21.10 -8.81
CA THR A 449 -76.50 -19.95 -8.89
C THR A 449 -77.53 -19.97 -7.75
N CYS A 450 -77.95 -18.80 -7.29
CA CYS A 450 -78.95 -18.66 -6.22
C CYS A 450 -80.37 -18.73 -6.77
N ILE A 451 -81.16 -19.67 -6.24
CA ILE A 451 -82.59 -19.80 -6.54
C ILE A 451 -83.43 -19.78 -5.26
N PRO A 452 -84.68 -19.27 -5.27
CA PRO A 452 -85.56 -19.28 -4.10
C PRO A 452 -85.83 -20.68 -3.55
N TYR A 453 -85.84 -20.86 -2.22
CA TYR A 453 -86.03 -22.17 -1.57
C TYR A 453 -87.39 -22.81 -1.85
N THR A 454 -88.38 -22.00 -2.21
CA THR A 454 -89.73 -22.44 -2.59
C THR A 454 -89.72 -23.33 -3.83
N LEU A 455 -88.67 -23.27 -4.65
CA LEU A 455 -88.48 -24.12 -5.83
C LEU A 455 -87.83 -25.48 -5.49
N ILE A 456 -87.36 -25.70 -4.25
CA ILE A 456 -86.68 -26.93 -3.83
C ILE A 456 -87.65 -27.85 -3.08
N THR A 457 -87.83 -29.04 -3.62
CA THR A 457 -88.84 -29.99 -3.13
C THR A 457 -88.58 -30.40 -1.68
N ASN A 458 -89.61 -30.31 -0.84
CA ASN A 458 -89.57 -30.62 0.61
C ASN A 458 -88.65 -29.73 1.46
N CYS A 459 -88.13 -28.62 0.90
CA CYS A 459 -87.47 -27.58 1.66
C CYS A 459 -88.49 -26.61 2.25
N LEU A 460 -88.52 -26.49 3.57
CA LEU A 460 -89.50 -25.65 4.28
C LEU A 460 -88.93 -24.30 4.72
N GLU A 461 -87.60 -24.22 4.88
CA GLU A 461 -86.91 -23.02 5.33
C GLU A 461 -85.47 -23.04 4.80
N ALA A 462 -85.00 -21.94 4.21
CA ALA A 462 -83.59 -21.78 3.84
C ALA A 462 -82.85 -20.91 4.86
N ARG A 463 -81.66 -21.36 5.26
CA ARG A 463 -80.72 -20.59 6.09
C ARG A 463 -79.30 -20.88 5.62
N ASN A 464 -78.45 -19.85 5.62
CA ASN A 464 -77.07 -19.92 5.12
C ASN A 464 -76.98 -20.49 3.71
N SER A 465 -77.91 -20.07 2.84
CA SER A 465 -77.88 -20.36 1.40
C SER A 465 -78.05 -21.83 1.03
N LYS A 466 -78.57 -22.58 1.99
CA LYS A 466 -78.85 -24.01 1.94
C LYS A 466 -80.26 -24.23 2.45
N CYS A 467 -80.89 -25.30 2.01
CA CYS A 467 -82.09 -25.76 2.69
C CYS A 467 -81.72 -26.12 4.12
N SER A 468 -82.41 -25.52 5.10
CA SER A 468 -82.05 -25.63 6.53
C SER A 468 -83.05 -26.45 7.32
N LYS A 469 -84.30 -26.48 6.87
CA LYS A 469 -85.37 -27.26 7.49
C LYS A 469 -86.10 -28.01 6.41
N CYS A 470 -86.04 -29.32 6.55
CA CYS A 470 -86.76 -30.26 5.70
C CYS A 470 -88.02 -30.72 6.42
N SER A 471 -88.98 -31.25 5.66
CA SER A 471 -90.16 -31.90 6.24
C SER A 471 -89.78 -33.07 7.17
N ILE A 472 -90.70 -33.43 8.06
CA ILE A 472 -90.49 -34.47 9.08
C ILE A 472 -89.98 -35.76 8.42
N TYR A 473 -88.96 -36.37 9.03
CA TYR A 473 -88.16 -37.52 8.54
C TYR A 473 -87.02 -37.21 7.55
N TYR A 474 -86.78 -35.95 7.19
CA TYR A 474 -85.65 -35.56 6.37
C TYR A 474 -84.72 -34.60 7.15
N LYS A 475 -83.42 -34.85 7.08
CA LYS A 475 -82.34 -33.87 7.28
C LYS A 475 -81.93 -33.28 5.93
N THR A 476 -80.99 -32.37 5.92
CA THR A 476 -80.45 -31.77 4.71
C THR A 476 -79.39 -32.68 4.08
N SER A 477 -79.23 -32.63 2.75
CA SER A 477 -78.13 -33.28 2.03
C SER A 477 -76.79 -32.72 2.53
N LYS A 478 -75.69 -33.45 2.31
CA LYS A 478 -74.37 -33.06 2.83
C LYS A 478 -73.90 -31.69 2.33
N ASP A 479 -74.27 -31.32 1.11
CA ASP A 479 -74.03 -30.01 0.51
C ASP A 479 -75.13 -28.98 0.86
N GLY A 480 -76.31 -29.43 1.31
CA GLY A 480 -77.43 -28.61 1.76
C GLY A 480 -78.31 -28.07 0.64
N SER A 481 -78.15 -28.60 -0.57
CA SER A 481 -78.89 -28.19 -1.75
C SER A 481 -80.27 -28.87 -1.85
N TYR A 482 -80.50 -29.97 -1.11
CA TYR A 482 -81.79 -30.68 -1.01
C TYR A 482 -81.93 -31.45 0.33
N CYS A 483 -82.99 -32.25 0.53
CA CYS A 483 -83.34 -32.92 1.80
C CYS A 483 -83.29 -34.48 1.73
N GLU A 484 -82.59 -35.13 2.66
CA GLU A 484 -82.30 -36.60 2.78
C GLU A 484 -82.57 -37.17 4.20
N LYS A 485 -82.80 -38.47 4.44
CA LYS A 485 -83.31 -39.06 5.73
C LYS A 485 -82.26 -39.27 6.89
N TYR A 486 -82.58 -39.20 8.21
CA TYR A 486 -81.58 -39.33 9.35
C TYR A 486 -82.04 -39.70 10.81
N THR A 487 -81.09 -39.95 11.76
CA THR A 487 -81.13 -40.57 13.14
C THR A 487 -80.23 -39.82 14.20
N PRO A 488 -80.50 -39.70 15.54
CA PRO A 488 -80.08 -38.57 16.42
C PRO A 488 -78.70 -38.59 17.20
N ALA A 489 -78.34 -37.43 17.81
CA ALA A 489 -76.97 -36.89 18.02
C ALA A 489 -76.26 -37.03 19.39
N TRP A 490 -76.85 -37.64 20.42
CA TRP A 490 -76.22 -37.74 21.76
C TRP A 490 -74.99 -38.68 21.81
N LEU A 491 -74.83 -39.55 20.82
CA LEU A 491 -73.67 -40.46 20.68
C LEU A 491 -72.37 -39.73 20.32
N VAL A 492 -72.46 -38.53 19.73
CA VAL A 492 -71.30 -37.80 19.18
C VAL A 492 -70.50 -37.10 20.28
N ILE A 493 -71.15 -36.60 21.33
CA ILE A 493 -70.51 -35.76 22.35
C ILE A 493 -69.52 -36.57 23.21
N VAL A 494 -69.85 -37.82 23.53
CA VAL A 494 -68.98 -38.73 24.30
C VAL A 494 -67.73 -39.11 23.50
N ILE A 495 -67.88 -39.29 22.19
CA ILE A 495 -66.77 -39.63 21.29
C ILE A 495 -65.81 -38.43 21.14
N VAL A 496 -66.33 -37.21 21.05
CA VAL A 496 -65.51 -36.00 20.86
C VAL A 496 -64.60 -35.74 22.07
N PHE A 497 -65.09 -35.92 23.30
CA PHE A 497 -64.28 -35.68 24.49
C PHE A 497 -63.15 -36.72 24.65
N ALA A 498 -63.42 -37.99 24.34
CA ALA A 498 -62.41 -39.04 24.33
C ALA A 498 -61.34 -38.79 23.25
N ILE A 499 -61.73 -38.32 22.06
CA ILE A 499 -60.81 -37.95 20.98
C ILE A 499 -59.92 -36.77 21.39
N LEU A 500 -60.46 -35.78 22.11
CA LEU A 500 -59.71 -34.58 22.53
C LEU A 500 -58.58 -34.92 23.50
N VAL A 501 -58.83 -35.80 24.47
CA VAL A 501 -57.80 -36.27 25.41
C VAL A 501 -56.74 -37.11 24.70
N MET A 502 -57.16 -38.00 23.80
CA MET A 502 -56.24 -38.80 22.98
C MET A 502 -55.39 -37.93 22.05
N PHE A 503 -55.95 -36.84 21.52
CA PHE A 503 -55.24 -35.90 20.66
C PHE A 503 -54.15 -35.13 21.43
N VAL A 504 -54.43 -34.66 22.64
CA VAL A 504 -53.43 -33.98 23.48
C VAL A 504 -52.26 -34.91 23.82
N LEU A 505 -52.55 -36.17 24.19
CA LEU A 505 -51.52 -37.18 24.46
C LEU A 505 -50.69 -37.52 23.20
N PHE A 506 -51.34 -37.59 22.04
CA PHE A 506 -50.68 -37.83 20.77
C PHE A 506 -49.76 -36.67 20.35
N VAL A 507 -50.21 -35.42 20.51
CA VAL A 507 -49.38 -34.23 20.22
C VAL A 507 -48.17 -34.17 21.15
N ALA A 508 -48.32 -34.47 22.44
CA ALA A 508 -47.20 -34.54 23.37
C ALA A 508 -46.18 -35.63 22.98
N LEU A 509 -46.65 -36.81 22.58
CA LEU A 509 -45.79 -37.89 22.08
C LEU A 509 -45.08 -37.50 20.78
N LEU A 510 -45.75 -36.83 19.85
CA LEU A 510 -45.15 -36.33 18.60
C LEU A 510 -44.09 -35.27 18.86
N LEU A 511 -44.31 -34.36 19.81
CA LEU A 511 -43.31 -33.35 20.21
C LEU A 511 -42.07 -34.00 20.83
N ILE A 512 -42.25 -34.97 21.71
CA ILE A 512 -41.12 -35.73 22.29
C ILE A 512 -40.38 -36.51 21.20
N ALA A 513 -41.11 -37.19 20.31
CA ALA A 513 -40.52 -37.93 19.20
C ALA A 513 -39.77 -37.00 18.23
N SER A 514 -40.30 -35.81 17.92
CA SER A 514 -39.65 -34.84 17.04
C SER A 514 -38.36 -34.29 17.67
N LEU A 515 -38.35 -33.98 18.96
CA LEU A 515 -37.14 -33.55 19.68
C LEU A 515 -36.06 -34.64 19.70
N VAL A 516 -36.46 -35.90 19.91
CA VAL A 516 -35.54 -37.05 19.84
C VAL A 516 -35.03 -37.28 18.42
N LEU A 517 -35.88 -37.15 17.40
CA LEU A 517 -35.50 -37.26 15.99
C LEU A 517 -34.57 -36.12 15.58
N LEU A 518 -34.83 -34.87 15.96
CA LEU A 518 -33.96 -33.72 15.71
C LEU A 518 -32.59 -33.91 16.37
N LYS A 519 -32.54 -34.41 17.61
CA LYS A 519 -31.28 -34.77 18.29
C LYS A 519 -30.54 -35.88 17.55
N LYS A 520 -31.23 -36.96 17.17
CA LYS A 520 -30.66 -38.07 16.36
C LYS A 520 -30.22 -37.61 14.98
N MET A 521 -30.95 -36.69 14.34
CA MET A 521 -30.62 -36.13 13.03
C MET A 521 -29.41 -35.21 13.14
N LYS A 522 -29.28 -34.39 14.19
CA LYS A 522 -28.09 -33.57 14.46
C LYS A 522 -26.87 -34.45 14.72
N GLU A 523 -27.01 -35.52 15.51
CA GLU A 523 -25.94 -36.52 15.70
C GLU A 523 -25.58 -37.27 14.41
N ARG A 524 -26.58 -37.63 13.58
CA ARG A 524 -26.35 -38.28 12.28
C ARG A 524 -25.72 -37.33 11.26
N ARG A 525 -26.08 -36.05 11.24
CA ARG A 525 -25.48 -35.01 10.39
C ARG A 525 -24.01 -34.79 10.77
N MET A 526 -23.70 -34.66 12.06
CA MET A 526 -22.32 -34.56 12.57
C MET A 526 -21.48 -35.80 12.23
N LYS A 527 -22.04 -37.02 12.38
CA LYS A 527 -21.38 -38.29 12.00
C LYS A 527 -21.28 -38.53 10.50
N LYS A 528 -22.06 -37.82 9.67
CA LYS A 528 -21.97 -37.86 8.20
C LYS A 528 -20.95 -36.84 7.67
N GLN A 529 -20.82 -35.71 8.34
CA GLN A 529 -19.88 -34.64 7.99
C GLN A 529 -18.43 -35.00 8.33
N ILE A 530 -18.23 -35.78 9.40
CA ILE A 530 -16.94 -36.32 9.81
C ILE A 530 -16.96 -37.81 9.48
N ASN A 531 -16.15 -38.27 8.53
CA ASN A 531 -16.16 -39.64 7.99
C ASN A 531 -15.72 -40.68 9.05
N LEU A 532 -16.60 -40.96 10.00
CA LEU A 532 -16.37 -41.78 11.20
C LEU A 532 -16.87 -43.21 10.96
N PHE A 533 -15.99 -44.19 11.11
CA PHE A 533 -16.32 -45.60 10.87
C PHE A 533 -15.64 -46.54 11.88
N LYS A 534 -16.06 -47.81 11.89
CA LYS A 534 -15.40 -48.85 12.69
C LYS A 534 -14.16 -49.33 11.94
N ILE A 535 -13.02 -49.49 12.62
CA ILE A 535 -11.75 -49.95 12.01
C ILE A 535 -11.95 -51.25 11.20
N LYS A 536 -12.72 -52.20 11.75
CA LYS A 536 -13.04 -53.49 11.10
C LYS A 536 -13.78 -53.39 9.76
N LYS A 537 -14.37 -52.23 9.44
CA LYS A 537 -15.09 -51.98 8.18
C LYS A 537 -14.26 -51.15 7.19
N SER A 538 -13.01 -50.86 7.52
CA SER A 538 -12.12 -50.11 6.64
C SER A 538 -11.55 -51.02 5.56
N ASN A 539 -11.56 -50.57 4.31
CA ASN A 539 -10.87 -51.21 3.20
C ASN A 539 -9.44 -50.64 3.01
N LYS A 540 -8.96 -49.79 3.92
CA LYS A 540 -7.64 -49.16 3.84
C LYS A 540 -6.58 -50.00 4.56
N ASN A 541 -5.36 -49.99 4.03
CA ASN A 541 -4.19 -50.59 4.67
C ASN A 541 -3.76 -49.70 5.85
N LEU A 542 -4.12 -50.10 7.07
CA LEU A 542 -3.82 -49.36 8.29
C LEU A 542 -2.56 -49.93 8.98
N ARG A 543 -1.52 -49.11 9.12
CA ARG A 543 -0.29 -49.42 9.85
C ARG A 543 -0.50 -49.15 11.34
N GLN A 544 -0.05 -50.05 12.20
CA GLN A 544 -0.11 -49.85 13.65
C GLN A 544 1.09 -49.01 14.14
N CYS A 545 0.80 -47.92 14.85
CA CYS A 545 1.80 -47.05 15.47
C CYS A 545 1.46 -46.92 16.96
N ALA A 546 2.22 -47.61 17.82
CA ALA A 546 1.90 -47.71 19.24
C ALA A 546 0.46 -48.21 19.50
N ASN A 547 -0.37 -47.39 20.16
CA ASN A 547 -1.76 -47.69 20.52
C ASN A 547 -2.79 -47.08 19.54
N ILE A 548 -2.36 -46.70 18.35
CA ILE A 548 -3.22 -46.20 17.27
C ILE A 548 -2.90 -46.90 15.95
N VAL A 549 -3.75 -46.66 14.95
CA VAL A 549 -3.51 -47.08 13.56
C VAL A 549 -3.63 -45.88 12.62
N ILE A 550 -2.85 -45.85 11.54
CA ILE A 550 -2.83 -44.78 10.53
C ILE A 550 -2.66 -45.36 9.12
N ASP A 551 -3.29 -44.79 8.10
CA ASP A 551 -3.19 -45.32 6.73
C ASP A 551 -1.90 -44.91 5.99
N LYS A 552 -1.42 -43.68 6.19
CA LYS A 552 -0.18 -43.18 5.58
C LYS A 552 0.60 -42.23 6.48
N LEU A 553 1.93 -42.22 6.27
CA LEU A 553 2.89 -41.38 7.00
C LEU A 553 3.51 -40.30 6.09
N VAL A 554 3.19 -40.29 4.81
CA VAL A 554 3.56 -39.25 3.84
C VAL A 554 2.27 -38.69 3.24
N VAL A 555 2.16 -37.37 3.15
CA VAL A 555 1.01 -36.66 2.57
C VAL A 555 1.45 -35.75 1.43
N PHE A 556 0.53 -35.51 0.49
CA PHE A 556 0.74 -34.75 -0.74
C PHE A 556 1.82 -35.34 -1.66
N CYS A 557 1.97 -36.66 -1.68
CA CYS A 557 2.83 -37.40 -2.61
C CYS A 557 2.00 -38.15 -3.67
N ASP A 558 2.66 -38.63 -4.73
CA ASP A 558 2.06 -39.57 -5.67
C ASP A 558 2.14 -41.03 -5.15
N GLU A 559 1.79 -41.99 -6.02
CA GLU A 559 1.78 -43.43 -5.68
C GLU A 559 3.18 -44.01 -5.41
N GLU A 560 4.24 -43.35 -5.89
CA GLU A 560 5.65 -43.74 -5.69
C GLU A 560 6.30 -43.00 -4.50
N GLU A 561 5.50 -42.28 -3.70
CA GLU A 561 5.93 -41.39 -2.61
C GLU A 561 6.76 -40.17 -3.08
N GLU A 562 6.75 -39.87 -4.38
CA GLU A 562 7.41 -38.69 -4.96
C GLU A 562 6.57 -37.42 -4.74
N PRO A 563 7.19 -36.22 -4.74
CA PRO A 563 6.49 -34.97 -4.41
C PRO A 563 5.44 -34.61 -5.48
N LEU A 564 4.18 -34.46 -5.03
CA LEU A 564 3.08 -34.04 -5.91
C LEU A 564 3.27 -32.60 -6.37
N VAL A 565 2.98 -32.31 -7.65
CA VAL A 565 3.07 -30.95 -8.21
C VAL A 565 1.80 -30.15 -7.89
N LEU A 566 1.94 -29.15 -7.02
CA LEU A 566 0.84 -28.32 -6.52
C LEU A 566 0.77 -26.95 -7.23
N PRO A 567 -0.44 -26.42 -7.48
CA PRO A 567 -0.61 -25.03 -7.92
C PRO A 567 -0.28 -24.03 -6.78
N VAL A 568 0.36 -22.91 -7.12
CA VAL A 568 0.63 -21.81 -6.17
C VAL A 568 -0.66 -21.00 -5.94
N LYS A 569 -0.85 -20.46 -4.72
CA LYS A 569 -2.05 -19.73 -4.27
C LYS A 569 -3.37 -20.50 -4.35
N SER A 570 -3.31 -21.82 -4.51
CA SER A 570 -4.48 -22.69 -4.65
C SER A 570 -4.43 -23.81 -3.61
N GLN A 571 -5.57 -24.11 -3.01
CA GLN A 571 -5.69 -25.13 -1.98
C GLN A 571 -5.81 -26.53 -2.59
N THR A 572 -5.01 -27.47 -2.11
CA THR A 572 -5.06 -28.89 -2.49
C THR A 572 -5.49 -29.73 -1.28
N GLU A 573 -6.41 -30.68 -1.49
CA GLU A 573 -6.89 -31.60 -0.44
C GLU A 573 -6.11 -32.92 -0.48
N ASP A 574 -5.71 -33.41 0.69
CA ASP A 574 -5.29 -34.79 0.91
C ASP A 574 -5.96 -35.36 2.18
N ASN A 575 -6.02 -36.68 2.33
CA ASN A 575 -6.81 -37.36 3.35
C ASN A 575 -5.97 -38.35 4.17
N VAL A 576 -5.91 -38.19 5.50
CA VAL A 576 -5.26 -39.13 6.42
C VAL A 576 -6.30 -39.77 7.33
N THR A 577 -6.30 -41.10 7.41
CA THR A 577 -7.19 -41.86 8.29
C THR A 577 -6.42 -42.32 9.53
N VAL A 578 -6.93 -41.97 10.71
CA VAL A 578 -6.42 -42.43 12.01
C VAL A 578 -7.48 -43.24 12.77
N GLY A 579 -7.05 -44.21 13.56
CA GLY A 579 -7.91 -45.07 14.37
C GLY A 579 -7.37 -45.33 15.77
N ASN A 580 -8.28 -45.45 16.74
CA ASN A 580 -7.91 -45.72 18.13
C ASN A 580 -8.08 -47.21 18.48
N ILE A 581 -6.99 -47.89 18.82
CA ILE A 581 -7.00 -49.29 19.31
C ILE A 581 -6.79 -49.40 20.84
N SER A 582 -6.51 -48.28 21.51
CA SER A 582 -6.29 -48.22 22.95
C SER A 582 -7.56 -48.51 23.77
N LYS A 583 -7.38 -48.70 25.09
CA LYS A 583 -8.48 -48.99 26.01
C LYS A 583 -9.40 -47.78 26.24
N TYR A 584 -8.86 -46.56 26.20
CA TYR A 584 -9.56 -45.34 26.56
C TYR A 584 -9.78 -44.42 25.34
N PRO A 585 -10.67 -43.42 25.43
CA PRO A 585 -10.82 -42.42 24.36
C PRO A 585 -9.53 -41.61 24.17
N VAL A 586 -9.12 -41.43 22.91
CA VAL A 586 -7.90 -40.70 22.53
C VAL A 586 -8.30 -39.49 21.69
N LYS A 587 -7.74 -38.32 22.02
CA LYS A 587 -7.85 -37.09 21.23
C LYS A 587 -6.68 -37.00 20.25
N PHE A 588 -6.98 -36.73 18.98
CA PHE A 588 -6.04 -36.54 17.89
C PHE A 588 -5.99 -35.06 17.51
N SER A 589 -4.81 -34.50 17.37
CA SER A 589 -4.57 -33.12 16.91
C SER A 589 -3.25 -33.03 16.14
N PHE A 590 -3.19 -32.14 15.14
CA PHE A 590 -2.01 -31.93 14.30
C PHE A 590 -1.35 -30.59 14.63
N ALA A 591 -0.03 -30.56 14.61
CA ALA A 591 0.78 -29.35 14.76
C ALA A 591 1.91 -29.34 13.73
N ILE A 592 2.28 -28.16 13.26
CA ILE A 592 3.38 -27.91 12.32
C ILE A 592 4.48 -27.17 13.07
N ALA A 593 5.74 -27.34 12.65
CA ALA A 593 6.84 -26.53 13.16
C ALA A 593 6.60 -25.02 12.90
N ASN A 594 6.94 -24.18 13.87
CA ASN A 594 6.79 -22.73 13.76
C ASN A 594 7.69 -22.17 12.65
N GLY A 595 7.24 -21.10 11.96
CA GLY A 595 8.07 -20.33 11.03
C GLY A 595 7.90 -20.63 9.53
N LEU A 596 6.91 -21.45 9.14
CA LEU A 596 6.66 -21.83 7.75
C LEU A 596 5.43 -21.15 7.12
N GLU A 597 4.76 -20.28 7.87
CA GLU A 597 3.53 -19.61 7.45
C GLU A 597 3.73 -18.70 6.22
N ASP A 598 4.95 -18.24 5.97
CA ASP A 598 5.29 -17.42 4.80
C ASP A 598 5.31 -18.24 3.50
N LYS A 599 5.56 -19.57 3.59
CA LYS A 599 5.70 -20.45 2.42
C LYS A 599 4.41 -21.16 2.04
N PHE A 600 3.64 -21.61 3.03
CA PHE A 600 2.37 -22.30 2.79
C PHE A 600 1.45 -22.20 4.00
N THR A 601 0.16 -22.43 3.79
CA THR A 601 -0.82 -22.67 4.85
C THR A 601 -1.26 -24.12 4.81
N LEU A 602 -1.38 -24.75 5.98
CA LEU A 602 -1.89 -26.10 6.11
C LEU A 602 -2.99 -26.12 7.16
N GLU A 603 -4.19 -26.48 6.72
CA GLU A 603 -5.37 -26.58 7.58
C GLU A 603 -5.86 -28.03 7.65
N THR A 604 -6.48 -28.42 8.76
CA THR A 604 -7.07 -29.75 8.92
C THR A 604 -8.55 -29.67 9.29
N SER A 605 -9.36 -30.54 8.69
CA SER A 605 -10.78 -30.69 9.00
C SER A 605 -11.12 -32.14 9.33
N PRO A 606 -11.54 -32.44 10.57
CA PRO A 606 -11.63 -31.54 11.74
C PRO A 606 -10.23 -31.15 12.28
N SER A 607 -10.11 -30.02 13.00
CA SER A 607 -8.82 -29.57 13.58
C SER A 607 -8.34 -30.45 14.75
N SER A 608 -9.29 -31.01 15.51
CA SER A 608 -9.02 -32.09 16.46
C SER A 608 -10.25 -32.97 16.61
N PHE A 609 -10.05 -34.24 16.97
CA PHE A 609 -11.17 -35.17 17.15
C PHE A 609 -10.88 -36.23 18.20
N THR A 610 -11.91 -36.67 18.93
CA THR A 610 -11.78 -37.72 19.96
C THR A 610 -12.40 -39.03 19.49
N LEU A 611 -11.61 -40.11 19.45
CA LEU A 611 -12.06 -41.43 19.03
C LEU A 611 -12.16 -42.39 20.21
N LYS A 612 -13.27 -43.13 20.27
CA LYS A 612 -13.45 -44.29 21.15
C LYS A 612 -12.69 -45.50 20.59
N LYS A 613 -12.41 -46.49 21.45
CA LYS A 613 -11.79 -47.76 21.04
C LYS A 613 -12.51 -48.40 19.85
N GLY A 614 -11.74 -48.83 18.84
CA GLY A 614 -12.23 -49.53 17.67
C GLY A 614 -12.85 -48.64 16.58
N MET A 615 -12.78 -47.31 16.74
CA MET A 615 -13.27 -46.32 15.78
C MET A 615 -12.10 -45.64 15.05
N ALA A 616 -12.36 -45.25 13.80
CA ALA A 616 -11.45 -44.49 12.95
C ALA A 616 -12.17 -43.28 12.33
N CYS A 617 -11.39 -42.25 12.00
CA CYS A 617 -11.84 -41.01 11.36
C CYS A 617 -10.83 -40.58 10.30
N THR A 618 -11.33 -40.05 9.20
CA THR A 618 -10.51 -39.40 8.17
C THR A 618 -10.44 -37.90 8.43
N PHE A 619 -9.21 -37.38 8.49
CA PHE A 619 -8.87 -35.98 8.53
C PHE A 619 -8.53 -35.52 7.12
N LYS A 620 -9.17 -34.43 6.69
CA LYS A 620 -8.81 -33.73 5.46
C LYS A 620 -7.71 -32.73 5.78
N PHE A 621 -6.65 -32.77 5.00
CA PHE A 621 -5.53 -31.83 5.00
C PHE A 621 -5.71 -30.92 3.81
N PHE A 622 -5.61 -29.61 4.03
CA PHE A 622 -5.71 -28.61 3.00
C PHE A 622 -4.42 -27.80 2.96
N LEU A 623 -3.62 -28.02 1.93
CA LEU A 623 -2.34 -27.34 1.74
C LEU A 623 -2.47 -26.29 0.64
N GLN A 624 -2.09 -25.06 0.94
CA GLN A 624 -2.03 -23.96 -0.01
C GLN A 624 -0.62 -23.36 -0.01
N PRO A 625 0.21 -23.67 -1.01
CA PRO A 625 1.50 -23.01 -1.20
C PRO A 625 1.32 -21.54 -1.56
N LYS A 626 2.12 -20.65 -0.97
CA LYS A 626 2.09 -19.21 -1.22
C LYS A 626 3.07 -18.77 -2.31
N CYS A 627 4.14 -19.55 -2.54
CA CYS A 627 5.19 -19.24 -3.52
C CYS A 627 5.69 -20.51 -4.24
N SER A 628 6.55 -20.32 -5.25
CA SER A 628 7.20 -21.41 -5.97
C SER A 628 8.28 -22.05 -5.11
N CYS A 629 8.02 -23.21 -4.51
CA CYS A 629 8.92 -23.86 -3.55
C CYS A 629 8.82 -25.39 -3.59
N THR A 630 9.77 -26.05 -2.93
CA THR A 630 9.66 -27.47 -2.57
C THR A 630 9.37 -27.56 -1.09
N ILE A 631 8.32 -28.28 -0.72
CA ILE A 631 7.87 -28.41 0.66
C ILE A 631 8.21 -29.82 1.14
N ASN A 632 9.16 -29.91 2.06
CA ASN A 632 9.61 -31.16 2.65
C ASN A 632 9.66 -31.00 4.17
N GLU A 633 8.50 -31.08 4.81
CA GLU A 633 8.30 -30.70 6.21
C GLU A 633 7.71 -31.84 7.04
N GLU A 634 7.82 -31.77 8.37
CA GLU A 634 7.22 -32.75 9.28
C GLU A 634 6.05 -32.18 10.09
N ILE A 635 4.90 -32.82 9.99
CA ILE A 635 3.71 -32.56 10.80
C ILE A 635 3.71 -33.50 11.99
N THR A 636 3.47 -32.98 13.19
CA THR A 636 3.38 -33.78 14.41
C THR A 636 1.91 -34.09 14.71
N LEU A 637 1.54 -35.37 14.62
CA LEU A 637 0.27 -35.89 15.12
C LEU A 637 0.41 -36.19 16.61
N SER A 638 -0.33 -35.44 17.43
CA SER A 638 -0.43 -35.65 18.88
C SER A 638 -1.64 -36.50 19.22
N CYS A 639 -1.40 -37.63 19.88
CA CYS A 639 -2.44 -38.55 20.37
C CYS A 639 -2.46 -38.54 21.89
N THR A 640 -3.49 -37.94 22.48
CA THR A 640 -3.62 -37.78 23.94
C THR A 640 -4.68 -38.73 24.49
N ASP A 641 -4.27 -39.67 25.36
CA ASP A 641 -5.21 -40.52 26.11
C ASP A 641 -5.90 -39.70 27.20
N LEU A 642 -7.23 -39.58 27.13
CA LEU A 642 -7.99 -38.69 28.03
C LEU A 642 -8.11 -39.19 29.47
N LYS A 643 -7.69 -40.42 29.78
CA LYS A 643 -7.72 -40.97 31.14
C LYS A 643 -6.34 -40.99 31.79
N THR A 644 -5.31 -41.37 31.02
CA THR A 644 -3.94 -41.46 31.54
C THR A 644 -3.13 -40.18 31.34
N CYS A 645 -3.64 -39.24 30.54
CA CYS A 645 -2.95 -38.02 30.11
C CYS A 645 -1.62 -38.27 29.38
N LYS A 646 -1.38 -39.51 28.92
CA LYS A 646 -0.19 -39.86 28.15
C LYS A 646 -0.34 -39.34 26.71
N ILE A 647 0.67 -38.59 26.25
CA ILE A 647 0.76 -38.09 24.88
C ILE A 647 1.68 -39.02 24.08
N THR A 648 1.26 -39.39 22.87
CA THR A 648 2.09 -40.10 21.89
C THR A 648 2.18 -39.23 20.65
N GLU A 649 3.39 -38.95 20.19
CA GLU A 649 3.63 -38.11 19.02
C GLU A 649 4.10 -38.96 17.84
N ILE A 650 3.56 -38.69 16.65
CA ILE A 650 3.91 -39.37 15.41
C ILE A 650 4.23 -38.31 14.37
N LYS A 651 5.35 -38.47 13.66
CA LYS A 651 5.75 -37.60 12.57
C LYS A 651 5.11 -38.07 11.26
N ILE A 652 4.49 -37.14 10.55
CA ILE A 652 3.93 -37.33 9.20
C ILE A 652 4.70 -36.38 8.29
N ARG A 653 5.32 -36.92 7.25
CA ARG A 653 6.08 -36.13 6.28
C ARG A 653 5.14 -35.50 5.27
N LEU A 654 5.28 -34.21 5.04
CA LEU A 654 4.62 -33.46 3.98
C LEU A 654 5.63 -33.31 2.85
N ASN A 655 5.35 -33.90 1.70
CA ASN A 655 6.28 -33.99 0.58
C ASN A 655 5.61 -33.48 -0.70
N ALA A 656 5.80 -32.21 -1.05
CA ALA A 656 5.17 -31.59 -2.22
C ALA A 656 6.15 -30.67 -2.95
N ARG A 657 5.90 -30.44 -4.25
CA ARG A 657 6.61 -29.43 -5.05
C ARG A 657 5.60 -28.54 -5.73
N THR A 658 5.86 -27.26 -5.91
CA THR A 658 4.91 -26.40 -6.61
C THR A 658 5.22 -26.32 -8.11
N LYS A 659 4.24 -25.88 -8.89
CA LYS A 659 4.50 -25.35 -10.24
C LYS A 659 5.43 -24.14 -10.12
N GLN A 660 6.33 -23.99 -11.10
CA GLN A 660 7.19 -22.81 -11.20
C GLN A 660 6.36 -21.64 -11.73
N THR A 661 6.35 -20.54 -10.98
CA THR A 661 5.62 -19.30 -11.29
C THR A 661 6.55 -18.10 -11.05
N THR A 662 6.08 -16.89 -11.37
CA THR A 662 6.75 -15.64 -11.03
C THR A 662 6.62 -15.26 -9.55
N ILE A 663 5.95 -16.07 -8.73
CA ILE A 663 5.91 -15.88 -7.27
C ILE A 663 7.05 -16.71 -6.67
N LEU A 664 8.10 -16.06 -6.20
CA LEU A 664 9.35 -16.70 -5.79
C LEU A 664 9.37 -16.98 -4.28
N ASP A 665 10.06 -18.05 -3.89
CA ASP A 665 10.49 -18.25 -2.52
C ASP A 665 11.66 -17.29 -2.24
N PHE A 666 11.59 -16.57 -1.11
CA PHE A 666 12.66 -15.65 -0.72
C PHE A 666 13.95 -16.38 -0.40
N ASP A 667 13.85 -17.60 0.12
CA ASP A 667 15.02 -18.39 0.53
C ASP A 667 15.81 -18.94 -0.66
N ASP A 668 15.24 -18.91 -1.87
CA ASP A 668 15.96 -19.25 -3.12
C ASP A 668 16.81 -18.07 -3.64
N ILE A 669 16.80 -16.92 -2.96
CA ILE A 669 17.46 -15.68 -3.37
C ILE A 669 18.58 -15.33 -2.40
N ASP A 670 19.83 -15.48 -2.84
CA ASP A 670 21.00 -15.07 -2.07
C ASP A 670 21.24 -13.57 -2.28
N ILE A 671 20.95 -12.77 -1.26
CA ILE A 671 21.19 -11.32 -1.29
C ILE A 671 22.65 -11.04 -0.94
N GLU A 672 23.36 -10.36 -1.82
CA GLU A 672 24.77 -10.00 -1.64
C GLU A 672 24.90 -8.53 -1.20
N LYS A 673 25.21 -7.64 -2.15
CA LYS A 673 25.63 -6.27 -1.90
C LYS A 673 24.56 -5.27 -2.31
N LYS A 674 24.31 -4.25 -1.48
CA LYS A 674 23.50 -3.08 -1.87
C LYS A 674 24.17 -2.34 -3.04
N ILE A 675 23.43 -2.15 -4.13
CA ILE A 675 23.92 -1.47 -5.35
C ILE A 675 23.28 -0.10 -5.57
N GLY A 676 22.11 0.15 -4.98
CA GLY A 676 21.42 1.43 -5.12
C GLY A 676 20.28 1.58 -4.12
N GLU A 677 19.82 2.81 -3.95
CA GLU A 677 18.65 3.15 -3.16
C GLU A 677 17.89 4.26 -3.86
N GLY A 678 16.59 4.06 -4.05
CA GLY A 678 15.70 5.03 -4.67
C GLY A 678 14.48 5.34 -3.80
N GLY A 679 13.56 6.13 -4.36
CA GLY A 679 12.28 6.46 -3.71
C GLY A 679 11.38 5.24 -3.49
N PHE A 680 11.45 4.25 -4.38
CA PHE A 680 10.60 3.05 -4.33
C PHE A 680 11.17 1.89 -3.49
N GLY A 681 12.45 1.93 -3.11
CA GLY A 681 13.08 0.77 -2.50
C GLY A 681 14.61 0.81 -2.46
N VAL A 682 15.19 -0.26 -1.95
CA VAL A 682 16.64 -0.52 -1.95
C VAL A 682 16.92 -1.65 -2.93
N VAL A 683 17.90 -1.46 -3.82
CA VAL A 683 18.30 -2.47 -4.80
C VAL A 683 19.58 -3.14 -4.34
N TYR A 684 19.55 -4.47 -4.30
CA TYR A 684 20.69 -5.33 -4.00
C TYR A 684 21.08 -6.13 -5.24
N LYS A 685 22.36 -6.44 -5.36
CA LYS A 685 22.82 -7.55 -6.19
C LYS A 685 22.57 -8.84 -5.42
N GLY A 686 22.17 -9.90 -6.12
CA GLY A 686 22.03 -11.23 -5.55
C GLY A 686 22.23 -12.34 -6.58
N VAL A 687 21.99 -13.57 -6.16
CA VAL A 687 22.00 -14.77 -7.00
C VAL A 687 20.66 -15.48 -6.85
N PHE A 688 20.05 -15.85 -7.97
CA PHE A 688 18.84 -16.66 -8.02
C PHE A 688 19.04 -17.78 -9.04
N LYS A 689 18.98 -19.04 -8.59
CA LYS A 689 19.24 -20.24 -9.43
C LYS A 689 20.54 -20.11 -10.24
N GLU A 690 21.64 -19.79 -9.56
CA GLU A 690 22.99 -19.61 -10.12
C GLU A 690 23.13 -18.43 -11.10
N LYS A 691 22.10 -17.60 -11.28
CA LYS A 691 22.15 -16.41 -12.15
C LYS A 691 22.30 -15.14 -11.32
N PRO A 692 23.16 -14.20 -11.73
CA PRO A 692 23.23 -12.89 -11.09
C PRO A 692 21.93 -12.11 -11.33
N VAL A 693 21.37 -11.56 -10.26
CA VAL A 693 20.09 -10.83 -10.28
C VAL A 693 20.19 -9.50 -9.55
N ALA A 694 19.31 -8.57 -9.92
CA ALA A 694 19.02 -7.38 -9.15
C ALA A 694 17.74 -7.62 -8.33
N VAL A 695 17.82 -7.40 -7.02
CA VAL A 695 16.73 -7.60 -6.06
C VAL A 695 16.31 -6.24 -5.52
N LYS A 696 15.18 -5.71 -6.01
CA LYS A 696 14.60 -4.44 -5.55
C LYS A 696 13.66 -4.74 -4.39
N ILE A 697 14.11 -4.48 -3.16
CA ILE A 697 13.32 -4.61 -1.94
C ILE A 697 12.55 -3.31 -1.73
N MET A 698 11.23 -3.41 -1.62
CA MET A 698 10.36 -2.26 -1.43
C MET A 698 10.50 -1.75 0.01
N LYS A 699 10.61 -0.44 0.21
CA LYS A 699 10.64 0.17 1.56
C LYS A 699 9.24 0.05 2.18
N ASP A 700 9.17 -0.18 3.50
CA ASP A 700 7.93 -0.28 4.30
C ASP A 700 6.89 0.76 3.84
N LEU A 701 6.01 0.32 2.95
CA LEU A 701 4.74 0.98 2.71
C LEU A 701 3.89 0.62 3.93
N ASN A 702 3.01 1.51 4.38
CA ASN A 702 1.89 1.06 5.19
C ASN A 702 1.16 -0.01 4.35
N LEU A 703 1.47 -1.30 4.57
CA LEU A 703 1.04 -2.42 3.74
C LEU A 703 -0.46 -2.61 3.95
N THR A 704 -1.25 -1.80 3.24
CA THR A 704 -2.67 -2.04 3.09
C THR A 704 -2.86 -3.16 2.06
N ASP A 705 -3.95 -3.91 2.18
CA ASP A 705 -4.32 -4.92 1.19
C ASP A 705 -4.39 -4.32 -0.23
N GLU A 706 -4.77 -3.05 -0.35
CA GLU A 706 -4.78 -2.29 -1.61
C GLU A 706 -3.37 -2.16 -2.22
N SER A 707 -2.36 -1.84 -1.41
CA SER A 707 -0.97 -1.70 -1.89
C SER A 707 -0.38 -3.02 -2.39
N ILE A 708 -0.73 -4.13 -1.74
CA ILE A 708 -0.31 -5.48 -2.16
C ILE A 708 -1.02 -5.86 -3.46
N GLN A 709 -2.31 -5.55 -3.61
CA GLN A 709 -3.05 -5.79 -4.85
C GLN A 709 -2.52 -4.96 -6.03
N GLU A 710 -2.09 -3.72 -5.78
CA GLU A 710 -1.42 -2.91 -6.81
C GLU A 710 -0.09 -3.52 -7.25
N PHE A 711 0.71 -3.98 -6.29
CA PHE A 711 1.97 -4.69 -6.56
C PHE A 711 1.74 -6.00 -7.33
N GLU A 712 0.71 -6.79 -6.97
CA GLU A 712 0.33 -8.00 -7.71
C GLU A 712 -0.01 -7.69 -9.17
N LYS A 713 -0.78 -6.63 -9.42
CA LYS A 713 -1.11 -6.18 -10.78
C LYS A 713 0.12 -5.73 -11.57
N GLU A 714 1.10 -5.12 -10.90
CA GLU A 714 2.37 -4.73 -11.52
C GLU A 714 3.18 -5.98 -11.91
N VAL A 715 3.29 -6.95 -11.02
CA VAL A 715 3.97 -8.24 -11.28
C VAL A 715 3.31 -9.01 -12.42
N GLU A 716 1.97 -9.05 -12.48
CA GLU A 716 1.22 -9.66 -13.58
C GLU A 716 1.44 -8.95 -14.93
N MET A 717 1.71 -7.64 -14.92
CA MET A 717 2.06 -6.91 -16.14
C MET A 717 3.48 -7.29 -16.59
N LEU A 718 4.44 -7.30 -15.67
CA LEU A 718 5.84 -7.61 -15.94
C LEU A 718 6.04 -9.03 -16.48
N ASP A 719 5.28 -10.01 -15.97
CA ASP A 719 5.35 -11.40 -16.42
C ASP A 719 4.97 -11.59 -17.91
N LYS A 720 4.18 -10.66 -18.46
CA LYS A 720 3.76 -10.67 -19.87
C LYS A 720 4.86 -10.16 -20.81
N PHE A 721 5.89 -9.49 -20.32
CA PHE A 721 6.94 -8.93 -21.16
C PHE A 721 7.93 -10.01 -21.59
N ARG A 722 7.99 -10.24 -22.91
CA ARG A 722 8.90 -11.18 -23.56
C ARG A 722 9.63 -10.43 -24.68
N CYS A 723 10.66 -9.68 -24.29
CA CYS A 723 11.47 -8.88 -25.21
C CYS A 723 12.93 -8.86 -24.75
N GLU A 724 13.86 -9.01 -25.69
CA GLU A 724 15.30 -8.97 -25.40
C GLU A 724 15.82 -7.57 -25.04
N TYR A 725 15.08 -6.51 -25.39
CA TYR A 725 15.42 -5.10 -25.12
C TYR A 725 14.76 -4.56 -23.84
N ILE A 726 14.07 -5.43 -23.09
CA ILE A 726 13.48 -5.14 -21.79
C ILE A 726 14.18 -6.02 -20.76
N VAL A 727 14.46 -5.46 -19.59
CA VAL A 727 15.04 -6.20 -18.47
C VAL A 727 14.15 -7.39 -18.12
N HIS A 728 14.73 -8.58 -18.16
CA HIS A 728 14.06 -9.83 -17.85
C HIS A 728 13.63 -9.86 -16.39
N PHE A 729 12.35 -10.06 -16.18
CA PHE A 729 11.73 -10.24 -14.88
C PHE A 729 11.67 -11.73 -14.53
N TYR A 730 12.33 -12.12 -13.43
CA TYR A 730 12.31 -13.51 -12.95
C TYR A 730 11.08 -13.77 -12.07
N GLY A 731 10.68 -12.79 -11.28
CA GLY A 731 9.55 -12.90 -10.37
C GLY A 731 9.62 -11.94 -9.20
N ALA A 732 8.69 -12.10 -8.26
CA ALA A 732 8.54 -11.29 -7.07
C ALA A 732 8.26 -12.15 -5.84
N VAL A 733 8.67 -11.62 -4.69
CA VAL A 733 8.37 -12.15 -3.36
C VAL A 733 7.27 -11.30 -2.74
N PHE A 734 6.26 -11.95 -2.16
CA PHE A 734 5.07 -11.31 -1.60
C PHE A 734 4.98 -11.46 -0.07
N ILE A 735 6.10 -11.80 0.58
CA ILE A 735 6.17 -11.87 2.04
C ILE A 735 6.11 -10.42 2.56
N PRO A 736 5.16 -10.05 3.44
CA PRO A 736 4.96 -8.65 3.85
C PRO A 736 6.23 -7.94 4.31
N THR A 737 7.08 -8.61 5.09
CA THR A 737 8.34 -8.04 5.62
C THR A 737 9.49 -8.03 4.61
N LYS A 738 9.31 -8.64 3.43
CA LYS A 738 10.37 -8.91 2.46
C LYS A 738 9.89 -8.75 1.00
N ILE A 739 8.92 -7.87 0.74
CA ILE A 739 8.38 -7.68 -0.62
C ILE A 739 9.51 -7.21 -1.54
N CYS A 740 9.77 -7.97 -2.60
CA CYS A 740 10.83 -7.63 -3.54
C CYS A 740 10.54 -8.10 -4.98
N MET A 741 11.18 -7.43 -5.94
CA MET A 741 11.20 -7.81 -7.35
C MET A 741 12.59 -8.27 -7.76
N VAL A 742 12.65 -9.36 -8.52
CA VAL A 742 13.89 -9.99 -8.98
C VAL A 742 13.98 -9.87 -10.50
N THR A 743 15.02 -9.18 -10.98
CA THR A 743 15.30 -8.99 -12.40
C THR A 743 16.72 -9.39 -12.75
N GLU A 744 17.03 -9.51 -14.04
CA GLU A 744 18.42 -9.68 -14.47
C GLU A 744 19.30 -8.51 -14.03
N PHE A 745 20.54 -8.84 -13.64
CA PHE A 745 21.53 -7.88 -13.20
C PHE A 745 22.25 -7.24 -14.38
N ALA A 746 22.37 -5.90 -14.38
CA ALA A 746 23.11 -5.15 -15.38
C ALA A 746 24.50 -4.77 -14.87
N ASP A 747 25.54 -5.37 -15.44
CA ASP A 747 26.93 -5.24 -14.96
C ASP A 747 27.48 -3.80 -14.95
N TYR A 748 26.95 -2.94 -15.82
CA TYR A 748 27.44 -1.57 -15.99
C TYR A 748 26.49 -0.51 -15.40
N GLY A 749 25.42 -0.92 -14.72
CA GLY A 749 24.43 -0.03 -14.12
C GLY A 749 23.57 0.71 -15.15
N SER A 750 22.97 1.84 -14.74
CA SER A 750 22.19 2.70 -15.63
C SER A 750 23.08 3.52 -16.57
N VAL A 751 22.52 3.99 -17.69
CA VAL A 751 23.21 4.92 -18.59
C VAL A 751 23.57 6.21 -17.85
N LYS A 752 22.72 6.70 -16.94
CA LYS A 752 23.01 7.89 -16.12
C LYS A 752 24.24 7.67 -15.25
N ASP A 753 24.25 6.61 -14.45
CA ASP A 753 25.38 6.27 -13.58
C ASP A 753 26.67 6.08 -14.39
N PHE A 754 26.53 5.47 -15.57
CA PHE A 754 27.65 5.23 -16.45
C PHE A 754 28.23 6.53 -17.01
N MET A 755 27.38 7.47 -17.45
CA MET A 755 27.80 8.80 -17.91
C MET A 755 28.54 9.57 -16.81
N ASP A 756 28.02 9.56 -15.58
CA ASP A 756 28.59 10.26 -14.43
C ASP A 756 29.98 9.71 -14.05
N LYS A 757 30.15 8.38 -14.10
CA LYS A 757 31.43 7.71 -13.85
C LYS A 757 32.43 7.85 -15.01
N HIS A 758 31.94 8.05 -16.24
CA HIS A 758 32.76 8.03 -17.47
C HIS A 758 32.54 9.27 -18.36
N PRO A 759 32.82 10.50 -17.88
CA PRO A 759 32.48 11.73 -18.59
C PRO A 759 33.21 11.93 -19.94
N LYS A 760 34.26 11.16 -20.25
CA LYS A 760 35.09 11.33 -21.46
C LYS A 760 35.27 10.07 -22.32
N LYS A 761 34.58 8.95 -22.06
CA LYS A 761 35.12 7.61 -22.42
C LYS A 761 34.26 6.66 -23.28
N ILE A 762 33.22 7.12 -23.99
CA ILE A 762 32.45 6.25 -24.91
C ILE A 762 32.41 6.76 -26.36
N ARG A 763 32.61 5.83 -27.31
CA ARG A 763 32.52 6.05 -28.76
C ARG A 763 31.12 6.49 -29.17
N LYS A 764 31.01 7.31 -30.23
CA LYS A 764 29.71 7.80 -30.72
C LYS A 764 28.83 6.65 -31.22
N SER A 765 29.41 5.68 -31.93
CA SER A 765 28.71 4.46 -32.36
C SER A 765 28.00 3.75 -31.21
N MET A 766 28.68 3.61 -30.07
CA MET A 766 28.14 2.95 -28.89
C MET A 766 26.97 3.73 -28.26
N ARG A 767 27.00 5.07 -28.27
CA ARG A 767 25.87 5.91 -27.81
C ARG A 767 24.64 5.68 -28.68
N VAL A 768 24.82 5.67 -30.00
CA VAL A 768 23.75 5.41 -30.96
C VAL A 768 23.21 3.98 -30.78
N LYS A 769 24.08 3.00 -30.52
CA LYS A 769 23.69 1.60 -30.25
C LYS A 769 22.85 1.47 -28.98
N ILE A 770 23.24 2.10 -27.88
CA ILE A 770 22.47 2.14 -26.62
C ILE A 770 21.06 2.69 -26.87
N MET A 771 20.98 3.82 -27.58
CA MET A 771 19.71 4.46 -27.88
C MET A 771 18.85 3.65 -28.86
N LEU A 772 19.46 2.97 -29.84
CA LEU A 772 18.78 2.04 -30.72
C LEU A 772 18.17 0.87 -29.94
N ASP A 773 18.90 0.29 -28.98
CA ASP A 773 18.41 -0.81 -28.15
C ASP A 773 17.24 -0.35 -27.27
N ALA A 774 17.34 0.84 -26.66
CA ALA A 774 16.23 1.46 -25.93
C ALA A 774 15.01 1.70 -26.84
N ALA A 775 15.21 2.22 -28.06
CA ALA A 775 14.13 2.45 -29.02
C ALA A 775 13.41 1.15 -29.42
N LYS A 776 14.14 0.04 -29.57
CA LYS A 776 13.53 -1.29 -29.83
C LYS A 776 12.72 -1.80 -28.63
N GLY A 777 13.15 -1.51 -27.41
CA GLY A 777 12.36 -1.75 -26.20
C GLY A 777 11.05 -0.95 -26.21
N ILE A 778 11.10 0.35 -26.52
CA ILE A 778 9.90 1.21 -26.63
C ILE A 778 8.99 0.71 -27.76
N GLN A 779 9.55 0.33 -28.91
CA GLN A 779 8.81 -0.23 -30.03
C GLN A 779 8.00 -1.46 -29.61
N TYR A 780 8.64 -2.38 -28.86
CA TYR A 780 7.94 -3.54 -28.32
C TYR A 780 6.77 -3.14 -27.42
N LEU A 781 6.97 -2.19 -26.50
CA LEU A 781 5.90 -1.72 -25.59
C LEU A 781 4.74 -1.11 -26.37
N HIS A 782 5.03 -0.22 -27.32
CA HIS A 782 4.01 0.48 -28.12
C HIS A 782 3.22 -0.50 -28.99
N ASN A 783 3.87 -1.50 -29.58
CA ASN A 783 3.21 -2.56 -30.36
C ASN A 783 2.27 -3.43 -29.50
N ASN A 784 2.54 -3.55 -28.20
CA ASN A 784 1.70 -4.26 -27.25
C ASN A 784 0.71 -3.33 -26.50
N GLY A 785 0.55 -2.07 -26.94
CA GLY A 785 -0.38 -1.12 -26.33
C GLY A 785 0.00 -0.72 -24.91
N ILE A 786 1.30 -0.67 -24.60
CA ILE A 786 1.85 -0.28 -23.30
C ILE A 786 2.67 1.00 -23.46
N ILE A 787 2.58 1.90 -22.49
CA ILE A 787 3.34 3.15 -22.43
C ILE A 787 4.22 3.10 -21.20
N HIS A 788 5.48 3.51 -21.34
CA HIS A 788 6.47 3.46 -20.27
C HIS A 788 6.33 4.62 -19.27
N ARG A 789 6.15 5.85 -19.76
CA ARG A 789 5.95 7.11 -19.00
C ARG A 789 7.13 7.68 -18.22
N ASP A 790 8.26 6.99 -18.16
CA ASP A 790 9.45 7.44 -17.42
C ASP A 790 10.74 7.08 -18.17
N ILE A 791 10.76 7.35 -19.48
CA ILE A 791 11.95 7.15 -20.31
C ILE A 791 12.98 8.22 -19.96
N LYS A 792 14.11 7.78 -19.40
CA LYS A 792 15.27 8.60 -19.02
C LYS A 792 16.54 7.74 -18.93
N PRO A 793 17.74 8.32 -18.89
CA PRO A 793 18.98 7.55 -18.80
C PRO A 793 19.09 6.65 -17.55
N ASP A 794 18.44 6.99 -16.44
CA ASP A 794 18.39 6.15 -15.22
C ASP A 794 17.66 4.81 -15.46
N ASN A 795 16.68 4.80 -16.38
CA ASN A 795 15.83 3.65 -16.68
C ASN A 795 16.29 2.86 -17.92
N ILE A 796 17.50 3.14 -18.42
CA ILE A 796 18.17 2.35 -19.45
C ILE A 796 19.38 1.69 -18.80
N LEU A 797 19.40 0.36 -18.71
CA LEU A 797 20.48 -0.40 -18.07
C LEU A 797 21.44 -0.99 -19.10
N LEU A 798 22.73 -0.98 -18.78
CA LEU A 798 23.81 -1.45 -19.64
C LEU A 798 24.28 -2.86 -19.26
N PHE A 799 24.16 -3.79 -20.20
CA PHE A 799 24.54 -5.20 -20.05
C PHE A 799 25.87 -5.51 -20.73
N SER A 800 26.22 -4.78 -21.79
CA SER A 800 27.48 -5.00 -22.50
C SER A 800 27.97 -3.72 -23.16
N LEU A 801 29.28 -3.51 -23.13
CA LEU A 801 29.96 -2.42 -23.85
C LEU A 801 30.65 -2.90 -25.13
N GLN A 802 30.48 -4.17 -25.51
CA GLN A 802 31.09 -4.72 -26.71
C GLN A 802 30.29 -4.25 -27.95
N PRO A 803 30.93 -3.64 -28.96
CA PRO A 803 30.21 -3.10 -30.13
C PRO A 803 29.47 -4.15 -30.98
N ASN A 804 29.93 -5.40 -30.94
CA ASN A 804 29.47 -6.47 -31.84
C ASN A 804 28.44 -7.40 -31.19
N VAL A 805 28.02 -7.13 -29.96
CA VAL A 805 26.93 -7.90 -29.33
C VAL A 805 25.58 -7.39 -29.82
N GLN A 806 24.59 -8.28 -29.81
CA GLN A 806 23.25 -7.94 -30.29
C GLN A 806 22.57 -6.90 -29.38
N ILE A 807 22.77 -7.00 -28.06
CA ILE A 807 22.09 -6.18 -27.05
C ILE A 807 23.13 -5.61 -26.09
N ASN A 808 23.19 -4.29 -26.02
CA ASN A 808 24.08 -3.55 -25.13
C ASN A 808 23.29 -2.92 -23.98
N ALA A 809 22.06 -2.52 -24.25
CA ALA A 809 21.19 -1.84 -23.29
C ALA A 809 19.78 -2.43 -23.28
N LYS A 810 19.10 -2.33 -22.12
CA LYS A 810 17.70 -2.74 -21.95
C LYS A 810 16.93 -1.72 -21.10
N LEU A 811 15.62 -1.61 -21.33
CA LEU A 811 14.73 -0.76 -20.54
C LEU A 811 14.32 -1.42 -19.22
N THR A 812 14.22 -0.62 -18.16
CA THR A 812 13.79 -1.04 -16.82
C THR A 812 12.77 -0.07 -16.21
N ASP A 813 12.30 -0.39 -15.00
CA ASP A 813 11.44 0.43 -14.13
C ASP A 813 10.06 0.76 -14.73
N PHE A 814 9.22 -0.27 -14.78
CA PHE A 814 7.85 -0.19 -15.30
C PHE A 814 6.82 0.21 -14.24
N GLY A 815 7.23 0.66 -13.05
CA GLY A 815 6.30 1.02 -11.96
C GLY A 815 5.33 2.18 -12.29
N SER A 816 5.64 2.96 -13.33
CA SER A 816 4.75 4.00 -13.89
C SER A 816 4.02 3.56 -15.17
N SER A 817 4.29 2.37 -15.70
CA SER A 817 3.74 1.87 -16.96
C SER A 817 2.27 1.50 -16.83
N ARG A 818 1.47 1.70 -17.88
CA ARG A 818 0.04 1.36 -17.90
C ARG A 818 -0.42 0.89 -19.27
N ASN A 819 -1.41 -0.02 -19.30
CA ASN A 819 -2.08 -0.45 -20.53
C ASN A 819 -2.93 0.69 -21.11
N VAL A 820 -2.84 0.91 -22.43
CA VAL A 820 -3.56 1.97 -23.16
C VAL A 820 -5.09 1.88 -22.97
N ASN A 821 -5.65 0.68 -22.82
CA ASN A 821 -7.10 0.49 -22.67
C ASN A 821 -7.63 0.83 -21.26
N MET A 822 -6.76 0.89 -20.25
CA MET A 822 -7.11 1.29 -18.88
C MET A 822 -7.05 2.82 -18.66
N LEU A 823 -6.69 3.60 -19.69
CA LEU A 823 -6.45 5.04 -19.61
C LEU A 823 -7.71 5.92 -19.55
N LEU A 824 -8.89 5.34 -19.66
CA LEU A 824 -10.14 6.11 -19.74
C LEU A 824 -10.70 6.52 -18.37
N THR A 825 -10.23 5.96 -17.26
CA THR A 825 -10.97 6.07 -15.99
C THR A 825 -10.28 6.74 -14.80
N ASN A 826 -8.97 7.01 -14.77
CA ASN A 826 -8.40 7.78 -13.64
C ASN A 826 -7.15 8.55 -14.05
N MET A 827 -7.27 9.88 -14.16
CA MET A 827 -6.14 10.81 -14.11
C MET A 827 -6.32 11.69 -12.87
N THR A 828 -5.91 11.17 -11.72
CA THR A 828 -5.60 12.00 -10.55
C THR A 828 -4.08 12.14 -10.49
N PHE A 829 -3.61 13.39 -10.44
CA PHE A 829 -2.24 13.72 -10.08
C PHE A 829 -2.01 13.33 -8.62
N THR A 830 -1.81 12.05 -8.34
CA THR A 830 -1.31 11.60 -7.04
C THR A 830 0.21 11.68 -7.07
N LYS A 831 0.76 12.45 -6.12
CA LYS A 831 2.18 12.69 -5.79
C LYS A 831 3.20 11.80 -6.55
N GLY A 832 4.02 12.44 -7.39
CA GLY A 832 5.36 11.92 -7.73
C GLY A 832 5.53 11.12 -9.02
N ILE A 833 4.67 11.28 -10.04
CA ILE A 833 4.86 10.60 -11.33
C ILE A 833 5.87 11.36 -12.19
N GLY A 834 6.97 10.70 -12.56
CA GLY A 834 8.00 11.10 -13.54
C GLY A 834 8.95 12.24 -13.14
N THR A 835 10.14 12.29 -13.77
CA THR A 835 11.10 13.39 -13.60
C THR A 835 10.72 14.54 -14.55
N PRO A 836 10.29 15.72 -14.06
CA PRO A 836 9.63 16.77 -14.88
C PRO A 836 10.41 17.21 -16.13
N ILE A 837 11.74 17.12 -16.09
CA ILE A 837 12.63 17.56 -17.17
C ILE A 837 12.55 16.70 -18.45
N TYR A 838 12.00 15.48 -18.38
CA TYR A 838 11.84 14.58 -19.53
C TYR A 838 10.39 14.52 -20.04
N MET A 839 9.46 15.23 -19.38
CA MET A 839 8.03 15.12 -19.68
C MET A 839 7.62 15.93 -20.91
N ALA A 840 6.68 15.37 -21.66
CA ALA A 840 6.06 16.06 -22.79
C ALA A 840 5.10 17.18 -22.32
N PRO A 841 4.96 18.29 -23.07
CA PRO A 841 4.10 19.41 -22.70
C PRO A 841 2.65 19.01 -22.40
N GLU A 842 2.09 18.10 -23.19
CA GLU A 842 0.71 17.62 -23.02
C GLU A 842 0.50 16.80 -21.74
N VAL A 843 1.56 16.18 -21.21
CA VAL A 843 1.54 15.46 -19.95
C VAL A 843 1.58 16.43 -18.77
N LEU A 844 2.37 17.50 -18.89
CA LEU A 844 2.47 18.57 -17.89
C LEU A 844 1.15 19.35 -17.73
N CYS A 845 0.41 19.55 -18.80
CA CYS A 845 -0.86 20.31 -18.81
C CYS A 845 -2.13 19.47 -18.56
N GLY A 846 -2.01 18.20 -18.13
CA GLY A 846 -3.16 17.36 -17.77
C GLY A 846 -4.01 16.87 -18.96
N GLY A 847 -3.45 16.83 -20.18
CA GLY A 847 -4.17 16.57 -21.43
C GLY A 847 -4.77 15.15 -21.57
N LYS A 848 -5.94 15.06 -22.21
CA LYS A 848 -6.65 13.81 -22.55
C LYS A 848 -6.20 13.24 -23.91
N LYS A 849 -6.00 11.91 -23.96
CA LYS A 849 -6.08 10.96 -25.11
C LYS A 849 -4.83 10.50 -25.90
N TYR A 850 -3.64 11.09 -25.81
CA TYR A 850 -2.49 10.62 -26.62
C TYR A 850 -1.21 10.42 -25.80
N LYS A 851 -0.91 9.18 -25.38
CA LYS A 851 0.21 8.90 -24.45
C LYS A 851 1.40 8.14 -25.04
N ILE A 852 1.26 7.43 -26.17
CA ILE A 852 2.42 6.76 -26.82
C ILE A 852 3.45 7.76 -27.34
N PHE A 853 2.99 8.92 -27.84
CA PHE A 853 3.86 9.98 -28.34
C PHE A 853 4.57 10.75 -27.22
N ALA A 854 4.12 10.61 -25.96
CA ALA A 854 4.82 11.17 -24.81
C ALA A 854 6.15 10.43 -24.56
N ASP A 855 6.17 9.09 -24.70
CA ASP A 855 7.42 8.32 -24.62
C ASP A 855 8.41 8.73 -25.72
N ILE A 856 7.92 9.12 -26.91
CA ILE A 856 8.78 9.62 -28.01
C ILE A 856 9.42 10.95 -27.65
N PHE A 857 8.68 11.84 -26.99
CA PHE A 857 9.23 13.11 -26.50
C PHE A 857 10.31 12.85 -25.45
N SER A 858 10.01 12.04 -24.43
CA SER A 858 10.97 11.68 -23.36
C SER A 858 12.21 10.97 -23.93
N TYR A 859 12.03 10.13 -24.95
CA TYR A 859 13.12 9.53 -25.71
C TYR A 859 13.98 10.57 -26.43
N GLY A 860 13.36 11.60 -27.04
CA GLY A 860 14.08 12.71 -27.69
C GLY A 860 14.98 13.46 -26.72
N ILE A 861 14.49 13.76 -25.52
CA ILE A 861 15.26 14.38 -24.45
C ILE A 861 16.41 13.47 -23.99
N THR A 862 16.12 12.19 -23.79
CA THR A 862 17.11 11.16 -23.42
C THR A 862 18.20 11.04 -24.49
N LEU A 863 17.83 11.03 -25.76
CA LEU A 863 18.75 10.97 -26.90
C LEU A 863 19.64 12.21 -26.94
N TYR A 864 19.09 13.40 -26.67
CA TYR A 864 19.88 14.63 -26.57
C TYR A 864 20.94 14.53 -25.47
N GLU A 865 20.55 14.11 -24.26
CA GLU A 865 21.45 13.96 -23.11
C GLU A 865 22.57 12.97 -23.40
N VAL A 866 22.21 11.76 -23.87
CA VAL A 866 23.16 10.70 -24.17
C VAL A 866 24.10 11.11 -25.30
N MET A 867 23.63 11.79 -26.33
CA MET A 867 24.50 12.20 -27.43
C MET A 867 25.43 13.35 -27.03
N ASN A 868 24.97 14.27 -26.16
CA ASN A 868 25.81 15.31 -25.56
C ASN A 868 26.85 14.73 -24.59
N TRP A 869 26.49 13.64 -23.88
CA TRP A 869 27.31 12.95 -22.87
C TRP A 869 27.80 13.90 -21.77
N GLY A 870 26.84 14.58 -21.15
CA GLY A 870 27.00 15.59 -20.12
C GLY A 870 25.63 16.09 -19.65
N GLY A 871 25.60 17.10 -18.78
CA GLY A 871 24.34 17.65 -18.25
C GLY A 871 23.39 18.15 -19.34
N LEU A 872 22.09 17.88 -19.15
CA LEU A 872 21.02 18.22 -20.08
C LEU A 872 20.70 19.72 -20.07
N TYR A 873 20.37 20.26 -18.88
CA TYR A 873 20.06 21.67 -18.66
C TYR A 873 21.14 22.30 -17.75
N PRO A 874 21.75 23.44 -18.13
CA PRO A 874 22.70 24.15 -17.28
C PRO A 874 22.02 24.70 -16.02
N LEU A 875 22.58 24.42 -14.82
CA LEU A 875 21.99 24.82 -13.53
C LEU A 875 21.92 26.34 -13.34
N ASP A 876 22.80 27.08 -13.99
CA ASP A 876 22.83 28.54 -14.04
C ASP A 876 21.64 29.14 -14.80
N GLN A 877 21.11 28.42 -15.79
CA GLN A 877 19.96 28.85 -16.60
C GLN A 877 18.64 28.26 -16.10
N PHE A 878 18.70 27.06 -15.53
CA PHE A 878 17.53 26.30 -15.07
C PHE A 878 17.74 25.85 -13.62
N PRO A 879 17.63 26.78 -12.65
CA PRO A 879 17.89 26.47 -11.23
C PRO A 879 16.82 25.53 -10.63
N PHE A 880 15.63 25.48 -11.21
CA PHE A 880 14.51 24.67 -10.72
C PHE A 880 13.88 23.83 -11.85
N PRO A 881 13.43 22.57 -11.59
CA PRO A 881 12.76 21.76 -12.60
C PRO A 881 11.53 22.41 -13.24
N TRP A 882 10.84 23.29 -12.52
CA TRP A 882 9.67 24.00 -13.04
C TRP A 882 10.04 25.04 -14.12
N SER A 883 11.25 25.61 -14.06
CA SER A 883 11.75 26.50 -15.12
C SER A 883 11.94 25.78 -16.46
N VAL A 884 12.26 24.48 -16.42
CA VAL A 884 12.32 23.62 -17.61
C VAL A 884 10.92 23.40 -18.19
N ALA A 885 9.94 23.11 -17.33
CA ALA A 885 8.54 22.95 -17.76
C ALA A 885 8.00 24.23 -18.41
N GLU A 886 8.27 25.40 -17.84
CA GLU A 886 7.89 26.69 -18.41
C GLU A 886 8.57 26.94 -19.78
N PHE A 887 9.88 26.70 -19.87
CA PHE A 887 10.63 26.82 -21.12
C PHE A 887 10.06 25.95 -22.24
N VAL A 888 9.74 24.68 -21.93
CA VAL A 888 9.16 23.74 -22.89
C VAL A 888 7.73 24.15 -23.28
N ASN A 889 6.90 24.58 -22.32
CA ASN A 889 5.52 25.03 -22.56
C ASN A 889 5.45 26.32 -23.39
N GLN A 890 6.49 27.14 -23.40
CA GLN A 890 6.64 28.29 -24.31
C GLN A 890 7.01 27.90 -25.76
N GLY A 891 7.04 26.60 -26.09
CA GLY A 891 7.45 26.10 -27.40
C GLY A 891 8.97 26.17 -27.65
N LYS A 892 9.77 26.47 -26.62
CA LYS A 892 11.24 26.55 -26.76
C LYS A 892 11.87 25.17 -26.62
N ARG A 893 13.03 24.98 -27.27
CA ARG A 893 13.80 23.73 -27.27
C ARG A 893 15.29 24.01 -27.11
N LEU A 894 16.03 22.99 -26.64
CA LEU A 894 17.47 23.12 -26.44
C LEU A 894 18.20 23.30 -27.79
N PRO A 895 19.17 24.23 -27.89
CA PRO A 895 19.92 24.43 -29.12
C PRO A 895 20.85 23.24 -29.40
N LYS A 896 21.29 23.10 -30.66
CA LYS A 896 22.23 22.05 -31.06
C LYS A 896 23.61 22.25 -30.41
N PRO A 897 24.15 21.27 -29.64
CA PRO A 897 25.51 21.34 -29.13
C PRO A 897 26.55 21.24 -30.25
N HIS A 898 27.68 21.95 -30.12
CA HIS A 898 28.78 21.92 -31.11
C HIS A 898 29.33 20.50 -31.40
N LYS A 899 29.29 19.60 -30.41
CA LYS A 899 29.83 18.22 -30.53
C LYS A 899 28.84 17.24 -31.17
N MET A 900 27.57 17.63 -31.35
CA MET A 900 26.49 16.81 -31.86
C MET A 900 26.39 16.89 -33.39
N ASN A 901 26.24 15.75 -34.05
CA ASN A 901 26.11 15.69 -35.51
C ASN A 901 24.73 16.21 -35.95
N GLN A 902 24.63 16.74 -37.18
CA GLN A 902 23.38 17.34 -37.67
C GLN A 902 22.22 16.35 -37.70
N TRP A 903 22.43 15.16 -38.26
CA TRP A 903 21.40 14.14 -38.37
C TRP A 903 20.81 13.73 -37.00
N THR A 904 21.64 13.70 -35.95
CA THR A 904 21.21 13.38 -34.59
C THR A 904 20.28 14.45 -34.05
N TYR A 905 20.64 15.72 -34.23
CA TYR A 905 19.82 16.85 -33.82
C TYR A 905 18.52 16.94 -34.62
N ASP A 906 18.55 16.62 -35.92
CA ASP A 906 17.34 16.56 -36.75
C ASP A 906 16.39 15.46 -36.27
N LEU A 907 16.92 14.30 -35.86
CA LEU A 907 16.12 13.21 -35.29
C LEU A 907 15.51 13.62 -33.94
N ILE A 908 16.30 14.22 -33.04
CA ILE A 908 15.79 14.78 -31.77
C ILE A 908 14.70 15.82 -32.05
N SER A 909 14.90 16.66 -33.08
CA SER A 909 13.94 17.69 -33.51
C SER A 909 12.59 17.12 -33.92
N LYS A 910 12.58 15.94 -34.53
CA LYS A 910 11.35 15.21 -34.87
C LYS A 910 10.72 14.50 -33.67
N CYS A 911 11.45 14.27 -32.59
CA CYS A 911 10.94 13.61 -31.39
C CYS A 911 10.21 14.57 -30.46
N TRP A 912 10.69 15.82 -30.34
CA TRP A 912 10.18 16.79 -29.36
C TRP A 912 9.29 17.90 -29.94
N LEU A 913 8.58 17.64 -31.04
CA LEU A 913 7.59 18.57 -31.59
C LEU A 913 6.46 18.83 -30.59
N ASP A 914 5.91 20.05 -30.58
CA ASP A 914 4.84 20.44 -29.66
C ASP A 914 3.61 19.52 -29.83
N GLU A 915 3.12 19.42 -31.07
CA GLU A 915 2.00 18.56 -31.42
C GLU A 915 2.37 17.06 -31.36
N PRO A 916 1.73 16.25 -30.48
CA PRO A 916 2.11 14.85 -30.29
C PRO A 916 2.03 14.00 -31.56
N LYS A 917 1.08 14.30 -32.45
CA LYS A 917 0.82 13.52 -33.68
C LYS A 917 1.87 13.74 -34.77
N ASP A 918 2.56 14.88 -34.72
CA ASP A 918 3.58 15.23 -35.71
C ASP A 918 4.94 14.65 -35.36
N ARG A 919 5.09 14.15 -34.12
CA ARG A 919 6.30 13.45 -33.67
C ARG A 919 6.52 12.18 -34.49
N ILE A 920 7.79 11.88 -34.75
CA ILE A 920 8.19 10.67 -35.47
C ILE A 920 7.62 9.41 -34.81
N LYS A 921 7.14 8.46 -35.61
CA LYS A 921 6.67 7.17 -35.09
C LYS A 921 7.85 6.32 -34.67
N ILE A 922 7.63 5.45 -33.68
CA ILE A 922 8.70 4.61 -33.12
C ILE A 922 9.39 3.72 -34.17
N ASN A 923 8.64 3.22 -35.17
CA ASN A 923 9.18 2.39 -36.24
C ASN A 923 10.17 3.17 -37.12
N ASP A 924 9.79 4.37 -37.55
CA ASP A 924 10.63 5.25 -38.38
C ASP A 924 11.87 5.72 -37.59
N LEU A 925 11.72 5.93 -36.29
CA LEU A 925 12.81 6.29 -35.39
C LEU A 925 13.86 5.17 -35.28
N VAL A 926 13.42 3.92 -35.11
CA VAL A 926 14.30 2.73 -35.04
C VAL A 926 15.05 2.56 -36.36
N GLU A 927 14.36 2.64 -37.49
CA GLU A 927 14.98 2.53 -38.82
C GLU A 927 16.03 3.62 -39.06
N CYS A 928 15.74 4.86 -38.65
CA CYS A 928 16.67 5.98 -38.75
C CYS A 928 17.95 5.73 -37.93
N LEU A 929 17.82 5.25 -36.69
CA LEU A 929 18.96 4.95 -35.83
C LEU A 929 19.79 3.79 -36.36
N GLN A 930 19.15 2.74 -36.86
CA GLN A 930 19.83 1.57 -37.41
C GLN A 930 20.68 1.95 -38.64
N THR A 931 20.09 2.71 -39.57
CA THR A 931 20.79 3.20 -40.76
C THR A 931 21.98 4.09 -40.40
N ASN A 932 21.85 4.97 -39.40
CA ASN A 932 22.92 5.87 -39.01
C ASN A 932 23.99 5.19 -38.13
N LEU A 933 23.65 4.14 -37.38
CA LEU A 933 24.61 3.33 -36.65
C LEU A 933 25.62 2.68 -37.60
N GLU A 934 25.16 2.10 -38.71
CA GLU A 934 26.04 1.51 -39.72
C GLU A 934 27.02 2.54 -40.31
N LYS A 935 26.57 3.78 -40.52
CA LYS A 935 27.44 4.89 -40.96
C LYS A 935 28.47 5.24 -39.90
N CYS A 936 28.07 5.37 -38.64
CA CYS A 936 28.98 5.65 -37.53
C CYS A 936 30.06 4.56 -37.37
N LEU A 937 29.69 3.29 -37.51
CA LEU A 937 30.63 2.17 -37.45
C LEU A 937 31.66 2.25 -38.58
N LYS A 938 31.23 2.51 -39.82
CA LYS A 938 32.12 2.69 -40.98
C LYS A 938 33.08 3.88 -40.79
N GLU A 939 32.60 5.02 -40.29
CA GLU A 939 33.44 6.20 -40.02
C GLU A 939 34.50 5.95 -38.94
N GLU A 940 34.20 5.10 -37.96
CA GLU A 940 35.13 4.74 -36.88
C GLU A 940 36.17 3.70 -37.32
N GLU A 941 35.84 2.81 -38.27
CA GLU A 941 36.79 1.88 -38.87
C GLU A 941 37.86 2.59 -39.72
N VAL A 942 37.48 3.64 -40.46
CA VAL A 942 38.38 4.45 -41.30
C VAL A 942 39.40 5.26 -40.47
N LYS A 943 39.12 5.50 -39.18
CA LYS A 943 40.00 6.26 -38.27
C LYS A 943 41.00 5.40 -37.49
N LYS A 944 41.07 4.08 -37.71
CA LYS A 944 42.14 3.25 -37.14
C LYS A 944 43.45 3.56 -37.88
N PRO A 945 44.55 3.94 -37.19
CA PRO A 945 45.84 4.10 -37.85
C PRO A 945 46.28 2.74 -38.40
N VAL A 946 46.63 2.71 -39.69
CA VAL A 946 47.34 1.60 -40.30
C VAL A 946 48.69 1.50 -39.59
N VAL A 947 48.84 0.53 -38.70
CA VAL A 947 50.16 0.16 -38.17
C VAL A 947 50.87 -0.56 -39.31
N THR A 948 51.66 0.18 -40.08
CA THR A 948 52.67 -0.40 -40.97
C THR A 948 53.70 -1.11 -40.09
N VAL A 949 53.64 -2.43 -40.07
CA VAL A 949 54.70 -3.28 -39.51
C VAL A 949 55.93 -3.09 -40.39
N SER A 950 56.88 -2.27 -39.93
CA SER A 950 58.25 -2.28 -40.44
C SER A 950 58.97 -3.50 -39.85
N THR A 951 59.26 -4.46 -40.71
CA THR A 951 60.15 -5.59 -40.44
C THR A 951 61.55 -5.08 -40.05
N PHE A 952 62.03 -5.52 -38.89
CA PHE A 952 63.45 -5.74 -38.59
C PHE A 952 63.60 -6.98 -37.72
#